data_AF-A0A1A9HZI5-F1
#
_entry.id   AF-A0A1A9HZI5-F1
#
_cell.length_a   1.000
_cell.length_b   1.000
_cell.length_c   1.000
_cell.angle_alpha   90.00
_cell.angle_beta   90.00
_cell.angle_gamma   90.00
#
_symmetry.space_group_name_H-M   'P 1'
#
loop_
_entity.id
_entity.type
_entity.pdbx_description
1 polymer ?
#
loop_
_entity_poly.entity_id
_entity_poly.type
_entity_poly.pdbx_seq_one_letter_code
_entity_poly.pdbx_strand_id
1 'polypeptide(L)'
;MRCTQYTGLSILFIGIAFLLKAQQTPISQKDFDIINLNYPGLEKVKTAVAAHQYDKAATALLTYFKKKSADREPDFSASEENVSMDQPVDKATKATADSALLHKFQPHKGYGFFDYGKDINWQLWPVKDNEVRWQLHRVKWWQSMALVYRATHNERYATEWMAQFSDWVAKNPPGLSADNDKYAWRPLEVSDRILNLAPAFSIFVSSPHFTPAFLMRFLKSYHQQADYLSTHYADKGNHRLFEAQRVLFAGTSFPEFKNAPAWRKSGIEILNTEIKKQVYPDGVQWELSPNYHVAMINTFLSALRSARAAGLEREFSAGYRETVEKMILATINYSFPDYTYPMFGDAKLVDKKSMLKAYNSWAKAFPDNAIIQFFASQGSKGKQPPYLSHGLATSGFYTFRNGWKEDATVLVLKASPPGAFHAQPDNGTFNLWIKGRNFTPDAGCYVYAGDSTIMKLRNWYRQTRVHSTLTLDNANMVITQAQQQQWKTGKGLDILTYTNPSYPKLKHQRSVLFIDQKYFLMIDRAIGKATGNIGVHFQLKEDSKAVFDQHYHKVHTTYADGNNLLIQSLNKDQVSLKEEEGKVSYAYRREVSRPAFVFEKPKTDGHPQTFVTILYPYSGEKVPEISLKENAGNNYDTNSLHLTLTINGRQKELVMKLAD
;
A
#
# COMPACT_ATOMS: atom_id res chain seq x y z
N MET A 1 20.72 27.81 55.92
CA MET A 1 21.80 26.87 56.28
C MET A 1 21.19 25.53 56.67
N ARG A 2 21.72 24.45 56.08
CA ARG A 2 21.61 23.01 56.39
C ARG A 2 20.24 22.33 56.19
N CYS A 3 20.07 21.46 55.19
CA CYS A 3 20.55 20.08 54.96
C CYS A 3 19.75 19.01 55.70
N THR A 4 19.14 18.07 54.93
CA THR A 4 18.55 16.72 55.19
C THR A 4 17.09 16.65 54.70
N GLN A 5 16.59 15.68 53.94
CA GLN A 5 17.01 14.32 53.55
C GLN A 5 16.32 13.97 52.20
N TYR A 6 17.08 13.69 51.15
CA TYR A 6 16.61 12.98 49.94
C TYR A 6 17.18 11.56 49.98
N THR A 7 16.53 10.66 50.72
CA THR A 7 16.83 9.22 50.75
C THR A 7 15.51 8.48 50.71
N GLY A 8 14.96 8.32 49.50
CA GLY A 8 13.70 7.60 49.28
C GLY A 8 13.50 7.05 47.87
N LEU A 9 14.20 7.58 46.85
CA LEU A 9 14.03 7.14 45.45
C LEU A 9 14.96 6.00 45.00
N SER A 10 16.04 5.70 45.74
CA SER A 10 17.03 4.69 45.33
C SER A 10 16.63 3.26 45.69
N ILE A 11 15.67 3.07 46.60
CA ILE A 11 15.26 1.73 47.08
C ILE A 11 14.21 1.09 46.16
N LEU A 12 13.41 1.90 45.44
CA LEU A 12 12.37 1.39 44.54
C LEU A 12 12.94 0.78 43.23
N PHE A 13 14.08 1.28 42.75
CA PHE A 13 14.78 0.74 41.56
C PHE A 13 15.49 -0.59 41.84
N ILE A 14 15.91 -0.83 43.08
CA ILE A 14 16.52 -2.09 43.50
C ILE A 14 15.44 -3.20 43.52
N GLY A 15 14.20 -2.88 43.89
CA GLY A 15 13.09 -3.85 43.94
C GLY A 15 12.71 -4.48 42.60
N ILE A 16 12.76 -3.73 41.49
CA ILE A 16 12.43 -4.25 40.14
C ILE A 16 13.58 -5.12 39.60
N ALA A 17 14.83 -4.75 39.87
CA ALA A 17 16.00 -5.57 39.53
C ALA A 17 16.07 -6.89 40.32
N PHE A 18 15.56 -6.90 41.56
CA PHE A 18 15.46 -8.11 42.39
C PHE A 18 14.31 -9.04 41.97
N LEU A 19 13.16 -8.50 41.54
CA LEU A 19 12.06 -9.31 40.99
C LEU A 19 12.42 -9.96 39.64
N LEU A 20 13.24 -9.30 38.80
CA LEU A 20 13.76 -9.88 37.57
C LEU A 20 14.82 -10.97 37.80
N LYS A 21 15.54 -10.98 38.94
CA LYS A 21 16.44 -12.07 39.33
C LYS A 21 15.71 -13.29 39.88
N ALA A 22 14.55 -13.11 40.50
CA ALA A 22 13.84 -14.17 41.22
C ALA A 22 13.06 -15.16 40.33
N GLN A 23 12.98 -14.95 39.00
CA GLN A 23 12.25 -15.81 38.06
C GLN A 23 13.05 -16.14 36.78
N GLN A 24 14.38 -16.09 36.81
CA GLN A 24 15.17 -16.57 35.68
C GLN A 24 15.39 -18.08 35.80
N THR A 25 14.74 -18.84 34.92
CA THR A 25 15.07 -20.26 34.73
C THR A 25 16.58 -20.38 34.48
N PRO A 26 17.30 -21.28 35.18
CA PRO A 26 18.71 -21.50 34.95
C PRO A 26 19.00 -21.81 33.48
N ILE A 27 20.08 -21.25 32.93
CA ILE A 27 20.48 -21.53 31.55
C ILE A 27 20.90 -23.00 31.46
N SER A 28 20.33 -23.72 30.51
CA SER A 28 20.50 -25.15 30.35
C SER A 28 21.06 -25.50 28.97
N GLN A 29 21.47 -26.75 28.77
CA GLN A 29 21.86 -27.25 27.46
C GLN A 29 20.81 -27.01 26.38
N LYS A 30 19.53 -27.17 26.73
CA LYS A 30 18.41 -27.02 25.79
C LYS A 30 18.33 -25.63 25.17
N ASP A 31 18.79 -24.61 25.87
CA ASP A 31 18.77 -23.23 25.37
C ASP A 31 19.78 -23.02 24.22
N PHE A 32 20.78 -23.90 24.08
CA PHE A 32 21.74 -23.89 22.99
C PHE A 32 21.36 -24.82 21.81
N ASP A 33 20.31 -25.63 21.93
CA ASP A 33 19.93 -26.61 20.91
C ASP A 33 19.54 -25.96 19.57
N ILE A 34 19.03 -24.72 19.63
CA ILE A 34 18.65 -23.93 18.43
C ILE A 34 19.85 -23.32 17.72
N ILE A 35 21.03 -23.28 18.35
CA ILE A 35 22.23 -22.58 17.86
C ILE A 35 23.16 -23.58 17.18
N ASN A 36 23.65 -23.24 15.99
CA ASN A 36 24.74 -23.96 15.35
C ASN A 36 26.06 -23.58 16.04
N LEU A 37 26.48 -24.37 17.03
CA LEU A 37 27.73 -24.13 17.77
C LEU A 37 29.00 -24.24 16.90
N ASN A 38 28.90 -24.75 15.67
CA ASN A 38 30.00 -24.75 14.71
C ASN A 38 30.05 -23.48 13.84
N TYR A 39 29.16 -22.51 14.08
CA TYR A 39 29.17 -21.26 13.34
C TYR A 39 30.46 -20.45 13.64
N PRO A 40 31.14 -19.89 12.63
CA PRO A 40 32.38 -19.13 12.83
C PRO A 40 32.20 -17.98 13.83
N GLY A 41 33.11 -17.91 14.82
CA GLY A 41 33.07 -16.95 15.93
C GLY A 41 32.38 -17.48 17.20
N LEU A 42 31.78 -18.67 17.17
CA LEU A 42 31.16 -19.32 18.33
C LEU A 42 32.05 -20.38 19.00
N GLU A 43 33.36 -20.41 18.70
CA GLU A 43 34.28 -21.44 19.19
C GLU A 43 34.30 -21.49 20.73
N LYS A 44 34.33 -20.32 21.39
CA LYS A 44 34.28 -20.22 22.86
C LYS A 44 32.94 -20.70 23.43
N VAL A 45 31.84 -20.45 22.73
CA VAL A 45 30.50 -20.91 23.13
C VAL A 45 30.46 -22.44 23.07
N LYS A 46 30.91 -23.02 21.96
CA LYS A 46 30.99 -24.48 21.76
C LYS A 46 31.80 -25.16 22.86
N THR A 47 32.99 -24.67 23.16
CA THR A 47 33.85 -25.22 24.22
C THR A 47 33.17 -25.14 25.59
N ALA A 48 32.53 -24.02 25.92
CA ALA A 48 31.85 -23.85 27.21
C ALA A 48 30.61 -24.74 27.34
N VAL A 49 29.81 -24.91 26.27
CA VAL A 49 28.67 -25.85 26.26
C VAL A 49 29.14 -27.29 26.43
N ALA A 50 30.20 -27.71 25.74
CA ALA A 50 30.77 -29.06 25.87
C ALA A 50 31.32 -29.35 27.28
N ALA A 51 31.75 -28.32 28.00
CA ALA A 51 32.19 -28.41 29.39
C ALA A 51 31.05 -28.25 30.42
N HIS A 52 29.77 -28.23 29.98
CA HIS A 52 28.60 -27.99 30.83
C HIS A 52 28.62 -26.63 31.58
N GLN A 53 29.36 -25.63 31.07
CA GLN A 53 29.49 -24.30 31.66
C GLN A 53 28.53 -23.31 30.98
N TYR A 54 27.21 -23.52 31.16
CA TYR A 54 26.16 -22.83 30.39
C TYR A 54 26.13 -21.30 30.58
N ASP A 55 26.36 -20.80 31.79
CA ASP A 55 26.42 -19.34 32.03
C ASP A 55 27.62 -18.68 31.34
N LYS A 56 28.76 -19.38 31.32
CA LYS A 56 29.95 -18.93 30.57
C LYS A 56 29.71 -18.99 29.06
N ALA A 57 29.02 -20.03 28.59
CA ALA A 57 28.63 -20.14 27.19
C ALA A 57 27.71 -18.99 26.75
N ALA A 58 26.69 -18.66 27.55
CA ALA A 58 25.78 -17.55 27.27
C ALA A 58 26.50 -16.19 27.32
N THR A 59 27.46 -16.03 28.24
CA THR A 59 28.30 -14.82 28.32
C THR A 59 29.20 -14.67 27.10
N ALA A 60 29.81 -15.77 26.64
CA ALA A 60 30.61 -15.79 25.41
C ALA A 60 29.75 -15.48 24.17
N LEU A 61 28.51 -15.99 24.12
CA LEU A 61 27.56 -15.73 23.04
C LEU A 61 27.11 -14.27 23.04
N LEU A 62 26.85 -13.68 24.20
CA LEU A 62 26.55 -12.25 24.32
C LEU A 62 27.73 -11.40 23.84
N THR A 63 28.96 -11.79 24.19
CA THR A 63 30.17 -11.11 23.72
C THR A 63 30.28 -11.16 22.19
N TYR A 64 29.99 -12.32 21.59
CA TYR A 64 29.92 -12.48 20.14
C TYR A 64 28.90 -11.51 19.51
N PHE A 65 27.66 -11.47 20.02
CA PHE A 65 26.64 -10.58 19.45
C PHE A 65 26.94 -9.10 19.67
N LYS A 66 27.49 -8.70 20.83
CA LYS A 66 27.97 -7.33 21.07
C LYS A 66 29.00 -6.91 20.03
N LYS A 67 29.97 -7.79 19.73
CA LYS A 67 30.97 -7.54 18.69
C LYS A 67 30.32 -7.46 17.30
N LYS A 68 29.49 -8.44 16.93
CA LYS A 68 28.78 -8.48 15.63
C LYS A 68 27.97 -7.21 15.38
N SER A 69 27.32 -6.68 16.41
CA SER A 69 26.51 -5.45 16.33
C SER A 69 27.34 -4.17 16.37
N ALA A 70 28.54 -4.17 16.96
CA ALA A 70 29.45 -3.03 16.88
C ALA A 70 30.09 -2.91 15.49
N ASP A 71 30.35 -4.04 14.83
CA ASP A 71 31.01 -4.08 13.52
C ASP A 71 30.06 -3.79 12.33
N ARG A 72 28.75 -3.64 12.58
CA ARG A 72 27.73 -3.49 11.54
C ARG A 72 26.63 -2.52 11.95
N GLU A 73 26.16 -1.73 11.00
CA GLU A 73 24.95 -0.93 11.23
C GLU A 73 23.71 -1.84 11.40
N PRO A 74 22.73 -1.43 12.23
CA PRO A 74 21.44 -2.10 12.31
C PRO A 74 20.76 -2.19 10.94
N ASP A 75 20.35 -3.40 10.55
CA ASP A 75 19.75 -3.64 9.25
C ASP A 75 18.26 -3.27 9.25
N PHE A 76 17.97 -2.04 8.82
CA PHE A 76 16.62 -1.58 8.53
C PHE A 76 16.23 -1.74 7.05
N SER A 77 17.04 -2.42 6.24
CA SER A 77 16.84 -2.50 4.79
C SER A 77 15.56 -3.22 4.38
N ALA A 78 15.00 -4.03 5.28
CA ALA A 78 13.72 -4.71 5.09
C ALA A 78 12.52 -4.00 5.73
N SER A 79 12.75 -2.89 6.45
CA SER A 79 11.68 -2.11 7.08
C SER A 79 10.77 -1.49 6.02
N GLU A 80 9.46 -1.48 6.28
CA GLU A 80 8.48 -0.80 5.42
C GLU A 80 8.71 0.72 5.37
N GLU A 81 9.25 1.27 6.47
CA GLU A 81 9.65 2.67 6.57
C GLU A 81 11.16 2.80 6.45
N ASN A 82 11.62 3.80 5.68
CA ASN A 82 13.03 4.14 5.63
C ASN A 82 13.45 4.78 6.95
N VAL A 83 14.18 4.02 7.76
CA VAL A 83 14.82 4.50 8.98
C VAL A 83 16.19 5.05 8.61
N SER A 84 16.38 6.36 8.77
CA SER A 84 17.69 6.98 8.61
C SER A 84 18.45 6.96 9.92
N MET A 85 19.67 6.44 9.87
CA MET A 85 20.55 6.34 11.03
C MET A 85 21.41 7.57 11.25
N ASP A 86 21.44 8.50 10.28
CA ASP A 86 22.25 9.73 10.27
C ASP A 86 21.46 10.96 10.70
N GLN A 87 20.12 10.87 10.69
CA GLN A 87 19.25 11.97 11.06
C GLN A 87 18.96 11.95 12.56
N PRO A 88 18.83 13.12 13.22
CA PRO A 88 18.34 13.20 14.58
C PRO A 88 16.97 12.51 14.70
N VAL A 89 16.73 11.87 15.84
CA VAL A 89 15.44 11.24 16.13
C VAL A 89 14.35 12.30 16.10
N ASP A 90 13.34 12.10 15.26
CA ASP A 90 12.25 13.06 15.11
C ASP A 90 11.34 13.11 16.35
N LYS A 91 10.56 14.19 16.47
CA LYS A 91 9.68 14.44 17.62
C LYS A 91 8.61 13.35 17.81
N ALA A 92 8.09 12.77 16.72
CA ALA A 92 7.06 11.74 16.81
C ALA A 92 7.66 10.41 17.28
N THR A 93 8.82 10.01 16.74
CA THR A 93 9.58 8.85 17.21
C THR A 93 9.93 8.98 18.69
N LYS A 94 10.41 10.15 19.12
CA LYS A 94 10.68 10.42 20.54
C LYS A 94 9.42 10.35 21.40
N ALA A 95 8.32 10.97 20.98
CA ALA A 95 7.06 10.93 21.72
C ALA A 95 6.51 9.50 21.87
N THR A 96 6.62 8.68 20.83
CA THR A 96 6.25 7.26 20.87
C THR A 96 7.09 6.48 21.88
N ALA A 97 8.42 6.65 21.85
CA ALA A 97 9.31 6.01 22.83
C ALA A 97 9.05 6.49 24.26
N ASP A 98 8.81 7.78 24.46
CA ASP A 98 8.52 8.38 25.77
C ASP A 98 7.18 7.88 26.33
N SER A 99 6.17 7.72 25.47
CA SER A 99 4.87 7.17 25.84
C SER A 99 4.95 5.68 26.19
N ALA A 100 5.81 4.94 25.51
CA ALA A 100 6.04 3.53 25.79
C ALA A 100 6.62 3.28 27.19
N LEU A 101 7.40 4.22 27.75
CA LEU A 101 7.87 4.19 29.15
C LEU A 101 6.74 4.30 30.18
N LEU A 102 5.53 4.66 29.74
CA LEU A 102 4.33 4.79 30.56
C LEU A 102 3.26 3.76 30.15
N HIS A 103 3.62 2.77 29.33
CA HIS A 103 2.71 1.77 28.74
C HIS A 103 1.54 2.37 27.96
N LYS A 104 1.77 3.56 27.39
CA LYS A 104 0.84 4.22 26.47
C LYS A 104 1.29 3.89 25.07
N PHE A 105 0.53 3.05 24.38
CA PHE A 105 0.86 2.57 23.04
C PHE A 105 -0.09 3.14 22.00
N GLN A 106 0.45 3.48 20.84
CA GLN A 106 -0.31 3.82 19.65
C GLN A 106 -0.21 2.65 18.66
N PRO A 107 -1.08 1.64 18.76
CA PRO A 107 -0.98 0.45 17.91
C PRO A 107 -1.24 0.77 16.43
N HIS A 108 -2.09 1.75 16.14
CA HIS A 108 -2.54 2.07 14.78
C HIS A 108 -2.56 3.59 14.56
N LYS A 109 -1.93 4.07 13.47
CA LYS A 109 -1.74 5.51 13.17
C LYS A 109 -3.05 6.31 13.02
N GLY A 110 -4.14 5.62 12.68
CA GLY A 110 -5.49 6.19 12.62
C GLY A 110 -6.13 6.50 13.98
N TYR A 111 -5.49 6.12 15.09
CA TYR A 111 -5.95 6.36 16.46
C TYR A 111 -4.86 7.03 17.29
N GLY A 112 -5.24 7.57 18.47
CA GLY A 112 -4.31 8.10 19.44
C GLY A 112 -3.61 7.01 20.27
N PHE A 113 -2.94 7.44 21.34
CA PHE A 113 -2.37 6.53 22.34
C PHE A 113 -3.46 6.00 23.27
N PHE A 114 -3.35 4.74 23.67
CA PHE A 114 -4.16 4.12 24.72
C PHE A 114 -3.27 3.69 25.86
N ASP A 115 -3.77 3.77 27.09
CA ASP A 115 -3.09 3.28 28.28
C ASP A 115 -3.40 1.79 28.48
N TYR A 116 -2.37 0.95 28.46
CA TYR A 116 -2.51 -0.50 28.59
C TYR A 116 -2.29 -1.00 30.03
N GLY A 117 -2.13 -0.08 30.98
CA GLY A 117 -1.95 -0.36 32.41
C GLY A 117 -0.50 -0.63 32.80
N LYS A 118 -0.20 -0.42 34.09
CA LYS A 118 1.12 -0.70 34.68
C LYS A 118 1.48 -2.18 34.58
N ASP A 119 0.51 -3.06 34.77
CA ASP A 119 0.60 -4.45 34.36
C ASP A 119 -0.04 -4.57 32.96
N ILE A 120 0.80 -4.69 31.92
CA ILE A 120 0.34 -4.50 30.53
C ILE A 120 -0.73 -5.55 30.20
N ASN A 121 -1.93 -5.08 29.85
CA ASN A 121 -3.00 -5.91 29.32
C ASN A 121 -2.92 -5.98 27.79
N TRP A 122 -2.17 -6.93 27.26
CA TRP A 122 -2.05 -7.17 25.81
C TRP A 122 -3.36 -7.55 25.10
N GLN A 123 -4.41 -7.84 25.86
CA GLN A 123 -5.73 -8.19 25.34
C GLN A 123 -6.72 -7.01 25.40
N LEU A 124 -6.30 -5.84 25.89
CA LEU A 124 -7.13 -4.64 25.92
C LEU A 124 -7.57 -4.26 24.51
N TRP A 125 -8.88 -4.03 24.34
CA TRP A 125 -9.48 -3.68 23.07
C TRP A 125 -10.19 -2.31 23.15
N PRO A 126 -9.42 -1.20 23.09
CA PRO A 126 -9.93 0.13 23.41
C PRO A 126 -10.95 0.65 22.38
N VAL A 127 -10.85 0.15 21.15
CA VAL A 127 -11.80 0.36 20.06
C VAL A 127 -12.04 -0.99 19.42
N LYS A 128 -13.30 -1.38 19.16
CA LYS A 128 -13.68 -2.67 18.54
C LYS A 128 -13.35 -2.78 17.03
N ASP A 129 -12.21 -2.23 16.66
CA ASP A 129 -11.56 -2.40 15.36
C ASP A 129 -10.49 -3.49 15.50
N ASN A 130 -10.57 -4.54 14.71
CA ASN A 130 -9.60 -5.65 14.79
C ASN A 130 -8.17 -5.17 14.50
N GLU A 131 -7.99 -4.16 13.63
CA GLU A 131 -6.68 -3.60 13.30
C GLU A 131 -6.00 -2.97 14.52
N VAL A 132 -6.75 -2.45 15.49
CA VAL A 132 -6.19 -1.90 16.73
C VAL A 132 -5.54 -3.01 17.57
N ARG A 133 -6.16 -4.19 17.64
CA ARG A 133 -5.64 -5.31 18.44
C ARG A 133 -4.57 -6.10 17.67
N TRP A 134 -4.73 -6.32 16.37
CA TRP A 134 -3.66 -6.89 15.55
C TRP A 134 -2.40 -6.03 15.56
N GLN A 135 -2.51 -4.73 15.27
CA GLN A 135 -1.32 -3.87 15.17
C GLN A 135 -0.63 -3.60 16.52
N LEU A 136 -1.32 -3.78 17.64
CA LEU A 136 -0.69 -3.81 18.97
C LEU A 136 0.45 -4.85 19.00
N HIS A 137 0.19 -6.05 18.49
CA HIS A 137 1.18 -7.13 18.49
C HIS A 137 2.24 -7.00 17.38
N ARG A 138 2.24 -5.91 16.61
CA ARG A 138 3.39 -5.51 15.77
C ARG A 138 4.45 -4.74 16.55
N VAL A 139 4.12 -4.27 17.77
CA VAL A 139 5.04 -3.67 18.75
C VAL A 139 5.98 -2.61 18.15
N LYS A 140 5.44 -1.80 17.23
CA LYS A 140 6.22 -0.83 16.43
C LYS A 140 7.01 0.17 17.29
N TRP A 141 6.54 0.48 18.50
CA TRP A 141 7.22 1.40 19.42
C TRP A 141 8.56 0.86 19.95
N TRP A 142 8.80 -0.46 19.94
CA TRP A 142 10.11 -1.01 20.34
C TRP A 142 11.24 -0.51 19.46
N GLN A 143 10.98 -0.32 18.16
CA GLN A 143 11.94 0.30 17.25
C GLN A 143 12.16 1.78 17.60
N SER A 144 11.11 2.52 17.95
CA SER A 144 11.24 3.91 18.43
C SER A 144 12.08 4.00 19.69
N MET A 145 11.86 3.10 20.67
CA MET A 145 12.67 3.02 21.88
C MET A 145 14.13 2.71 21.56
N ALA A 146 14.40 1.81 20.62
CA ALA A 146 15.76 1.49 20.17
C ALA A 146 16.45 2.72 19.57
N LEU A 147 15.78 3.44 18.68
CA LEU A 147 16.33 4.63 18.04
C LEU A 147 16.63 5.75 19.06
N VAL A 148 15.72 5.99 20.03
CA VAL A 148 15.96 6.97 21.09
C VAL A 148 17.07 6.52 22.04
N TYR A 149 17.13 5.24 22.40
CA TYR A 149 18.23 4.68 23.20
C TYR A 149 19.57 4.89 22.50
N ARG A 150 19.67 4.55 21.21
CA ARG A 150 20.91 4.77 20.42
C ARG A 150 21.34 6.24 20.43
N ALA A 151 20.40 7.16 20.28
CA ALA A 151 20.69 8.59 20.20
C ALA A 151 21.04 9.23 21.56
N THR A 152 20.57 8.66 22.67
CA THR A 152 20.65 9.29 24.00
C THR A 152 21.48 8.51 25.01
N HIS A 153 21.73 7.23 24.76
CA HIS A 153 22.28 6.25 25.70
C HIS A 153 21.53 6.21 27.05
N ASN A 154 20.26 6.60 27.07
CA ASN A 154 19.45 6.56 28.29
C ASN A 154 18.93 5.13 28.54
N GLU A 155 19.53 4.45 29.52
CA GLU A 155 19.25 3.05 29.85
C GLU A 155 17.80 2.74 30.21
N ARG A 156 16.98 3.76 30.53
CA ARG A 156 15.56 3.55 30.79
C ARG A 156 14.83 2.91 29.62
N TYR A 157 15.20 3.26 28.38
CA TYR A 157 14.56 2.69 27.19
C TYR A 157 14.98 1.23 26.97
N ALA A 158 16.25 0.89 27.19
CA ALA A 158 16.73 -0.48 27.08
C ALA A 158 16.12 -1.38 28.16
N THR A 159 16.09 -0.90 29.40
CA THR A 159 15.55 -1.63 30.54
C THR A 159 14.05 -1.86 30.39
N GLU A 160 13.30 -0.82 30.00
CA GLU A 160 11.88 -0.93 29.74
C GLU A 160 11.57 -1.86 28.56
N TRP A 161 12.33 -1.78 27.47
CA TRP A 161 12.12 -2.68 26.33
C TRP A 161 12.33 -4.15 26.74
N MET A 162 13.37 -4.46 27.52
CA MET A 162 13.60 -5.82 28.01
C MET A 162 12.47 -6.30 28.93
N ALA A 163 11.90 -5.41 29.75
CA ALA A 163 10.74 -5.70 30.58
C ALA A 163 9.50 -5.99 29.73
N GLN A 164 9.15 -5.12 28.78
CA GLN A 164 8.01 -5.29 27.87
C GLN A 164 8.14 -6.53 26.99
N PHE A 165 9.33 -6.80 26.46
CA PHE A 165 9.59 -8.01 25.67
C PHE A 165 9.36 -9.26 26.52
N SER A 166 9.93 -9.30 27.73
CA SER A 166 9.77 -10.45 28.63
C SER A 166 8.31 -10.65 29.06
N ASP A 167 7.59 -9.55 29.32
CA ASP A 167 6.16 -9.53 29.66
C ASP A 167 5.30 -10.04 28.49
N TRP A 168 5.56 -9.55 27.28
CA TRP A 168 4.85 -10.00 26.07
C TRP A 168 5.04 -11.50 25.85
N VAL A 169 6.28 -12.01 25.95
CA VAL A 169 6.59 -13.44 25.80
C VAL A 169 5.86 -14.28 26.85
N ALA A 170 5.76 -13.80 28.09
CA ALA A 170 5.10 -14.51 29.17
C ALA A 170 3.56 -14.52 29.04
N LYS A 171 2.97 -13.42 28.58
CA LYS A 171 1.51 -13.24 28.49
C LYS A 171 0.91 -13.60 27.13
N ASN A 172 1.74 -13.88 26.12
CA ASN A 172 1.29 -14.25 24.79
C ASN A 172 1.98 -15.53 24.26
N PRO A 173 2.10 -16.62 25.04
CA PRO A 173 2.60 -17.88 24.49
C PRO A 173 1.63 -18.39 23.42
N PRO A 174 2.12 -19.05 22.35
CA PRO A 174 1.23 -19.68 21.38
C PRO A 174 0.44 -20.80 22.07
N GLY A 175 -0.85 -20.92 21.75
CA GLY A 175 -1.75 -21.87 22.40
C GLY A 175 -2.34 -21.36 23.72
N LEU A 176 -2.13 -20.09 24.09
CA LEU A 176 -2.75 -19.51 25.30
C LEU A 176 -4.28 -19.58 25.23
N SER A 177 -4.85 -19.16 24.11
CA SER A 177 -6.28 -19.26 23.79
C SER A 177 -6.50 -18.98 22.30
N ALA A 178 -7.60 -19.49 21.74
CA ALA A 178 -7.97 -19.21 20.35
C ALA A 178 -8.15 -17.70 20.07
N ASP A 179 -8.65 -16.93 21.05
CA ASP A 179 -8.76 -15.47 20.92
C ASP A 179 -7.38 -14.82 20.87
N ASN A 180 -6.48 -15.15 21.81
CA ASN A 180 -5.16 -14.54 21.84
C ASN A 180 -4.34 -14.89 20.60
N ASP A 181 -4.36 -16.15 20.16
CA ASP A 181 -3.60 -16.61 18.99
C ASP A 181 -4.07 -15.92 17.71
N LYS A 182 -5.39 -15.69 17.57
CA LYS A 182 -5.97 -14.93 16.45
C LYS A 182 -5.39 -13.52 16.31
N TYR A 183 -4.94 -12.89 17.39
CA TYR A 183 -4.37 -11.53 17.37
C TYR A 183 -2.84 -11.52 17.49
N ALA A 184 -2.28 -12.20 18.48
CA ALA A 184 -0.85 -12.19 18.78
C ALA A 184 -0.03 -13.08 17.84
N TRP A 185 -0.61 -14.19 17.36
CA TRP A 185 0.08 -15.21 16.55
C TRP A 185 -0.44 -15.30 15.11
N ARG A 186 -1.24 -14.33 14.65
CA ARG A 186 -1.55 -14.21 13.23
C ARG A 186 -0.22 -14.06 12.44
N PRO A 187 0.01 -14.86 11.38
CA PRO A 187 1.28 -14.87 10.65
C PRO A 187 1.80 -13.48 10.21
N LEU A 188 0.90 -12.57 9.83
CA LEU A 188 1.27 -11.20 9.49
C LEU A 188 1.97 -10.47 10.65
N GLU A 189 1.39 -10.47 11.86
CA GLU A 189 1.99 -9.83 13.04
C GLU A 189 3.27 -10.53 13.48
N VAL A 190 3.33 -11.86 13.41
CA VAL A 190 4.56 -12.63 13.69
C VAL A 190 5.68 -12.18 12.74
N SER A 191 5.37 -12.07 11.45
CA SER A 191 6.32 -11.60 10.44
C SER A 191 6.80 -10.17 10.71
N ASP A 192 5.89 -9.26 11.10
CA ASP A 192 6.24 -7.90 11.46
C ASP A 192 7.18 -7.84 12.67
N ARG A 193 6.95 -8.69 13.68
CA ARG A 193 7.85 -8.77 14.83
C ARG A 193 9.24 -9.26 14.43
N ILE A 194 9.33 -10.33 13.64
CA ILE A 194 10.61 -10.85 13.12
C ILE A 194 11.41 -9.71 12.46
N LEU A 195 10.74 -8.95 11.59
CA LEU A 195 11.34 -7.83 10.88
C LEU A 195 11.87 -6.74 11.82
N ASN A 196 11.07 -6.33 12.80
CA ASN A 196 11.40 -5.18 13.66
C ASN A 196 12.33 -5.55 14.83
N LEU A 197 12.31 -6.80 15.29
CA LEU A 197 13.12 -7.28 16.43
C LEU A 197 14.60 -7.38 16.10
N ALA A 198 14.97 -7.77 14.89
CA ALA A 198 16.38 -7.93 14.50
C ALA A 198 17.21 -6.63 14.62
N PRO A 199 16.78 -5.48 14.04
CA PRO A 199 17.51 -4.23 14.22
C PRO A 199 17.33 -3.62 15.62
N ALA A 200 16.21 -3.84 16.31
CA ALA A 200 16.07 -3.43 17.71
C ALA A 200 17.08 -4.17 18.61
N PHE A 201 17.27 -5.48 18.38
CA PHE A 201 18.26 -6.28 19.07
C PHE A 201 19.68 -5.75 18.85
N SER A 202 20.07 -5.44 17.61
CA SER A 202 21.44 -4.97 17.33
C SER A 202 21.76 -3.65 18.01
N ILE A 203 20.76 -2.82 18.26
CA ILE A 203 20.90 -1.59 19.02
C ILE A 203 20.99 -1.87 20.53
N PHE A 204 20.03 -2.61 21.08
CA PHE A 204 19.92 -2.83 22.52
C PHE A 204 20.95 -3.80 23.10
N VAL A 205 21.52 -4.70 22.30
CA VAL A 205 22.51 -5.69 22.77
C VAL A 205 23.75 -5.01 23.37
N SER A 206 24.02 -3.76 23.00
CA SER A 206 25.10 -2.94 23.56
C SER A 206 24.89 -2.52 25.02
N SER A 207 23.63 -2.49 25.50
CA SER A 207 23.31 -2.04 26.86
C SER A 207 24.05 -2.87 27.91
N PRO A 208 24.55 -2.23 28.99
CA PRO A 208 25.11 -2.94 30.14
C PRO A 208 24.05 -3.81 30.86
N HIS A 209 22.77 -3.50 30.72
CA HIS A 209 21.67 -4.25 31.32
C HIS A 209 21.21 -5.45 30.46
N PHE A 210 21.70 -5.58 29.22
CA PHE A 210 21.40 -6.73 28.36
C PHE A 210 22.18 -7.96 28.85
N THR A 211 21.51 -8.80 29.65
CA THR A 211 22.15 -9.96 30.32
C THR A 211 22.24 -11.19 29.43
N PRO A 212 23.16 -12.14 29.71
CA PRO A 212 23.20 -13.44 29.04
C PRO A 212 21.88 -14.22 29.15
N ALA A 213 21.20 -14.17 30.29
CA ALA A 213 19.90 -14.83 30.45
C ALA A 213 18.80 -14.19 29.56
N PHE A 214 18.78 -12.86 29.46
CA PHE A 214 17.87 -12.16 28.55
C PHE A 214 18.19 -12.48 27.09
N LEU A 215 19.47 -12.59 26.72
CA LEU A 215 19.87 -13.04 25.38
C LEU A 215 19.25 -14.40 25.03
N MET A 216 19.38 -15.40 25.92
CA MET A 216 18.81 -16.73 25.67
C MET A 216 17.29 -16.68 25.52
N ARG A 217 16.61 -15.89 26.36
CA ARG A 217 15.15 -15.64 26.24
C ARG A 217 14.79 -15.02 24.89
N PHE A 218 15.52 -13.99 24.48
CA PHE A 218 15.31 -13.32 23.20
C PHE A 218 15.49 -14.28 22.03
N LEU A 219 16.63 -15.00 21.98
CA LEU A 219 16.94 -15.91 20.88
C LEU A 219 15.91 -17.04 20.78
N LYS A 220 15.47 -17.60 21.92
CA LYS A 220 14.43 -18.63 21.95
C LYS A 220 13.08 -18.12 21.43
N SER A 221 12.65 -16.94 21.87
CA SER A 221 11.39 -16.33 21.40
C SER A 221 11.46 -15.93 19.92
N TYR A 222 12.59 -15.38 19.46
CA TYR A 222 12.78 -15.03 18.05
C TYR A 222 12.80 -16.28 17.16
N HIS A 223 13.52 -17.33 17.58
CA HIS A 223 13.52 -18.62 16.88
C HIS A 223 12.12 -19.21 16.79
N GLN A 224 11.37 -19.26 17.89
CA GLN A 224 9.99 -19.78 17.89
C GLN A 224 9.11 -19.06 16.87
N GLN A 225 9.24 -17.73 16.77
CA GLN A 225 8.49 -16.93 15.82
C GLN A 225 8.88 -17.21 14.36
N ALA A 226 10.19 -17.25 14.06
CA ALA A 226 10.69 -17.54 12.72
C ALA A 226 10.32 -18.96 12.27
N ASP A 227 10.41 -19.94 13.17
CA ASP A 227 10.07 -21.33 12.90
C ASP A 227 8.56 -21.52 12.72
N TYR A 228 7.75 -20.91 13.60
CA TYR A 228 6.29 -20.85 13.45
C TYR A 228 5.91 -20.26 12.08
N LEU A 229 6.46 -19.10 11.72
CA LEU A 229 6.12 -18.45 10.47
C LEU A 229 6.50 -19.30 9.25
N SER A 230 7.64 -19.99 9.29
CA SER A 230 8.11 -20.86 8.21
C SER A 230 7.19 -22.05 7.91
N THR A 231 6.23 -22.35 8.79
CA THR A 231 5.25 -23.44 8.66
C THR A 231 3.80 -22.93 8.60
N HIS A 232 3.56 -21.62 8.70
CA HIS A 232 2.23 -21.00 8.79
C HIS A 232 2.04 -19.85 7.79
N TYR A 233 2.73 -19.88 6.64
CA TYR A 233 2.53 -18.89 5.59
C TYR A 233 1.06 -18.82 5.16
N ALA A 234 0.57 -17.61 4.90
CA ALA A 234 -0.71 -17.39 4.24
C ALA A 234 -0.72 -18.09 2.87
N ASP A 235 -1.87 -18.63 2.47
CA ASP A 235 -2.00 -19.42 1.23
C ASP A 235 -1.70 -18.60 -0.05
N LYS A 236 -2.02 -17.30 -0.04
CA LYS A 236 -1.93 -16.41 -1.21
C LYS A 236 -1.89 -14.93 -0.82
N GLY A 237 -1.64 -14.07 -1.81
CA GLY A 237 -1.71 -12.61 -1.69
C GLY A 237 -0.47 -11.98 -1.07
N ASN A 238 -0.57 -10.68 -0.79
CA ASN A 238 0.48 -9.84 -0.24
C ASN A 238 1.05 -10.36 1.10
N HIS A 239 0.24 -10.96 1.98
CA HIS A 239 0.68 -11.51 3.25
C HIS A 239 1.73 -12.61 3.05
N ARG A 240 1.47 -13.56 2.13
CA ARG A 240 2.40 -14.65 1.80
C ARG A 240 3.77 -14.11 1.36
N LEU A 241 3.76 -13.01 0.60
CA LEU A 241 4.98 -12.35 0.12
C LEU A 241 5.76 -11.68 1.26
N PHE A 242 5.08 -10.90 2.10
CA PHE A 242 5.70 -10.29 3.29
C PHE A 242 6.29 -11.36 4.21
N GLU A 243 5.52 -12.39 4.51
CA GLU A 243 5.91 -13.46 5.42
C GLU A 243 7.15 -14.22 4.89
N ALA A 244 7.15 -14.62 3.63
CA ALA A 244 8.31 -15.28 2.99
C ALA A 244 9.56 -14.39 2.99
N GLN A 245 9.40 -13.10 2.66
CA GLN A 245 10.51 -12.15 2.72
C GLN A 245 11.06 -12.00 4.14
N ARG A 246 10.20 -11.99 5.15
CA ARG A 246 10.58 -11.81 6.56
C ARG A 246 11.20 -13.08 7.15
N VAL A 247 10.80 -14.27 6.71
CA VAL A 247 11.50 -15.54 7.05
C VAL A 247 12.89 -15.58 6.44
N LEU A 248 13.05 -15.16 5.17
CA LEU A 248 14.37 -14.98 4.55
C LEU A 248 15.23 -13.99 5.37
N PHE A 249 14.66 -12.84 5.72
CA PHE A 249 15.33 -11.84 6.55
C PHE A 249 15.74 -12.39 7.92
N ALA A 250 14.91 -13.24 8.55
CA ALA A 250 15.24 -13.88 9.82
C ALA A 250 16.51 -14.73 9.72
N GLY A 251 16.58 -15.58 8.69
CA GLY A 251 17.74 -16.44 8.44
C GLY A 251 18.99 -15.66 8.00
N THR A 252 18.84 -14.45 7.44
CA THR A 252 19.97 -13.55 7.14
C THR A 252 20.45 -12.79 8.38
N SER A 253 19.53 -12.36 9.24
CA SER A 253 19.85 -11.57 10.45
C SER A 253 20.54 -12.40 11.53
N PHE A 254 20.06 -13.63 11.74
CA PHE A 254 20.60 -14.57 12.71
C PHE A 254 21.05 -15.88 12.04
N PRO A 255 22.12 -15.86 11.23
CA PRO A 255 22.62 -17.04 10.54
C PRO A 255 23.21 -18.09 11.48
N GLU A 256 23.37 -17.77 12.78
CA GLU A 256 23.88 -18.66 13.82
C GLU A 256 22.87 -19.76 14.20
N PHE A 257 21.58 -19.59 13.89
CA PHE A 257 20.59 -20.64 14.16
C PHE A 257 20.75 -21.84 13.22
N LYS A 258 20.50 -23.05 13.75
CA LYS A 258 20.51 -24.28 12.93
C LYS A 258 19.50 -24.23 11.78
N ASN A 259 18.33 -23.64 12.00
CA ASN A 259 17.25 -23.55 11.01
C ASN A 259 17.42 -22.37 10.03
N ALA A 260 18.37 -21.47 10.24
CA ALA A 260 18.54 -20.28 9.40
C ALA A 260 18.72 -20.59 7.90
N PRO A 261 19.50 -21.61 7.47
CA PRO A 261 19.57 -22.00 6.06
C PRO A 261 18.22 -22.44 5.48
N ALA A 262 17.43 -23.21 6.25
CA ALA A 262 16.10 -23.67 5.82
C ALA A 262 15.12 -22.50 5.68
N TRP A 263 15.15 -21.54 6.62
CA TRP A 263 14.35 -20.32 6.54
C TRP A 263 14.68 -19.49 5.28
N ARG A 264 15.97 -19.27 4.99
CA ARG A 264 16.39 -18.53 3.79
C ARG A 264 15.91 -19.23 2.51
N LYS A 265 16.15 -20.54 2.40
CA LYS A 265 15.70 -21.34 1.26
C LYS A 265 14.19 -21.26 1.06
N SER A 266 13.41 -21.47 2.13
CA SER A 266 11.95 -21.40 2.10
C SER A 266 11.44 -20.04 1.61
N GLY A 267 11.98 -18.95 2.15
CA GLY A 267 11.61 -17.60 1.72
C GLY A 267 11.92 -17.34 0.24
N ILE A 268 13.12 -17.73 -0.22
CA ILE A 268 13.55 -17.55 -1.62
C ILE A 268 12.66 -18.35 -2.58
N GLU A 269 12.37 -19.62 -2.26
CA GLU A 269 11.52 -20.48 -3.08
C GLU A 269 10.12 -19.89 -3.23
N ILE A 270 9.49 -19.45 -2.13
CA ILE A 270 8.17 -18.83 -2.16
C ILE A 270 8.20 -17.54 -2.98
N LEU A 271 9.18 -16.66 -2.76
CA LEU A 271 9.27 -15.40 -3.50
C LEU A 271 9.47 -15.60 -5.01
N ASN A 272 10.29 -16.57 -5.42
CA ASN A 272 10.48 -16.93 -6.83
C ASN A 272 9.20 -17.51 -7.47
N THR A 273 8.41 -18.26 -6.70
CA THR A 273 7.12 -18.79 -7.17
C THR A 273 6.06 -17.69 -7.24
N GLU A 274 5.94 -16.89 -6.19
CA GLU A 274 4.85 -15.92 -6.04
C GLU A 274 5.02 -14.72 -6.96
N ILE A 275 6.24 -14.28 -7.28
CA ILE A 275 6.42 -13.18 -8.26
C ILE A 275 5.84 -13.53 -9.63
N LYS A 276 5.87 -14.81 -10.03
CA LYS A 276 5.30 -15.30 -11.30
C LYS A 276 3.79 -15.46 -11.26
N LYS A 277 3.21 -15.64 -10.06
CA LYS A 277 1.75 -15.82 -9.86
C LYS A 277 1.04 -14.50 -9.61
N GLN A 278 1.70 -13.59 -8.91
CA GLN A 278 1.10 -12.38 -8.36
C GLN A 278 1.41 -11.12 -9.16
N VAL A 279 2.29 -11.20 -10.16
CA VAL A 279 2.61 -10.08 -11.06
C VAL A 279 2.22 -10.47 -12.48
N TYR A 280 1.34 -9.68 -13.08
CA TYR A 280 0.96 -9.86 -14.47
C TYR A 280 2.14 -9.59 -15.41
N PRO A 281 2.11 -10.09 -16.67
CA PRO A 281 3.17 -9.83 -17.65
C PRO A 281 3.43 -8.34 -17.94
N ASP A 282 2.43 -7.48 -17.74
CA ASP A 282 2.54 -6.02 -17.86
C ASP A 282 3.16 -5.35 -16.63
N GLY A 283 3.52 -6.12 -15.61
CA GLY A 283 4.19 -5.67 -14.40
C GLY A 283 3.27 -5.29 -13.26
N VAL A 284 1.94 -5.24 -13.43
CA VAL A 284 1.05 -4.85 -12.31
C VAL A 284 0.80 -6.04 -11.39
N GLN A 285 0.66 -5.75 -10.08
CA GLN A 285 0.39 -6.77 -9.08
C GLN A 285 -1.11 -7.11 -9.04
N TRP A 286 -1.45 -8.38 -8.87
CA TRP A 286 -2.78 -8.95 -9.09
C TRP A 286 -3.90 -8.45 -8.17
N GLU A 287 -3.58 -7.79 -7.05
CA GLU A 287 -4.59 -7.21 -6.17
C GLU A 287 -5.13 -5.87 -6.69
N LEU A 288 -4.50 -5.34 -7.75
CA LEU A 288 -4.99 -4.18 -8.50
C LEU A 288 -5.16 -2.92 -7.64
N SER A 289 -4.38 -2.81 -6.56
CA SER A 289 -4.34 -1.64 -5.68
C SER A 289 -2.93 -1.01 -5.71
N PRO A 290 -2.80 0.26 -6.14
CA PRO A 290 -1.49 0.92 -6.27
C PRO A 290 -0.61 0.92 -5.01
N ASN A 291 -1.17 1.15 -3.82
CA ASN A 291 -0.37 1.09 -2.58
C ASN A 291 0.21 -0.30 -2.33
N TYR A 292 -0.57 -1.36 -2.54
CA TYR A 292 -0.11 -2.73 -2.38
C TYR A 292 0.90 -3.13 -3.45
N HIS A 293 0.71 -2.69 -4.69
CA HIS A 293 1.68 -2.88 -5.75
C HIS A 293 3.06 -2.28 -5.39
N VAL A 294 3.10 -1.03 -4.93
CA VAL A 294 4.36 -0.38 -4.49
C VAL A 294 4.97 -1.09 -3.28
N ALA A 295 4.14 -1.53 -2.33
CA ALA A 295 4.62 -2.33 -1.20
C ALA A 295 5.26 -3.67 -1.65
N MET A 296 4.69 -4.32 -2.67
CA MET A 296 5.24 -5.57 -3.22
C MET A 296 6.56 -5.35 -3.98
N ILE A 297 6.72 -4.25 -4.73
CA ILE A 297 8.02 -3.88 -5.32
C ILE A 297 9.10 -3.83 -4.23
N ASN A 298 8.82 -3.10 -3.14
CA ASN A 298 9.76 -2.93 -2.05
C ASN A 298 10.05 -4.24 -1.32
N THR A 299 9.05 -5.12 -1.18
CA THR A 299 9.20 -6.46 -0.59
C THR A 299 10.14 -7.32 -1.43
N PHE A 300 9.94 -7.37 -2.75
CA PHE A 300 10.81 -8.13 -3.65
C PHE A 300 12.24 -7.60 -3.68
N LEU A 301 12.42 -6.27 -3.70
CA LEU A 301 13.75 -5.66 -3.63
C LEU A 301 14.44 -5.89 -2.29
N SER A 302 13.68 -5.87 -1.19
CA SER A 302 14.17 -6.19 0.14
C SER A 302 14.70 -7.62 0.20
N ALA A 303 13.97 -8.58 -0.35
CA ALA A 303 14.41 -9.97 -0.42
C ALA A 303 15.74 -10.14 -1.17
N LEU A 304 15.91 -9.46 -2.32
CA LEU A 304 17.17 -9.46 -3.05
C LEU A 304 18.34 -8.91 -2.21
N ARG A 305 18.10 -7.85 -1.43
CA ARG A 305 19.10 -7.30 -0.51
C ARG A 305 19.46 -8.30 0.59
N SER A 306 18.46 -8.92 1.23
CA SER A 306 18.67 -9.92 2.28
C SER A 306 19.41 -11.16 1.76
N ALA A 307 19.13 -11.59 0.53
CA ALA A 307 19.81 -12.72 -0.08
C ALA A 307 21.24 -12.38 -0.48
N ARG A 308 21.48 -11.17 -1.05
CA ARG A 308 22.84 -10.68 -1.32
C ARG A 308 23.67 -10.63 -0.04
N ALA A 309 23.13 -10.09 1.05
CA ALA A 309 23.81 -10.05 2.34
C ALA A 309 24.16 -11.45 2.89
N ALA A 310 23.39 -12.48 2.52
CA ALA A 310 23.65 -13.88 2.85
C ALA A 310 24.52 -14.62 1.80
N GLY A 311 24.95 -13.97 0.71
CA GLY A 311 25.67 -14.63 -0.39
C GLY A 311 24.80 -15.52 -1.28
N LEU A 312 23.47 -15.40 -1.21
CA LEU A 312 22.47 -16.26 -1.88
C LEU A 312 21.73 -15.56 -3.02
N GLU A 313 22.21 -14.41 -3.51
CA GLU A 313 21.52 -13.66 -4.58
C GLU A 313 21.33 -14.50 -5.85
N ARG A 314 22.23 -15.45 -6.14
CA ARG A 314 22.17 -16.35 -7.30
C ARG A 314 21.03 -17.38 -7.23
N GLU A 315 20.37 -17.52 -6.08
CA GLU A 315 19.21 -18.40 -5.92
C GLU A 315 17.90 -17.76 -6.43
N PHE A 316 17.89 -16.44 -6.66
CA PHE A 316 16.78 -15.79 -7.35
C PHE A 316 16.85 -16.08 -8.85
N SER A 317 15.69 -16.37 -9.44
CA SER A 317 15.61 -16.63 -10.88
C SER A 317 16.00 -15.40 -11.71
N ALA A 318 16.58 -15.61 -12.89
CA ALA A 318 17.02 -14.52 -13.77
C ALA A 318 15.89 -13.50 -14.08
N GLY A 319 14.67 -13.98 -14.33
CA GLY A 319 13.50 -13.14 -14.61
C GLY A 319 12.92 -12.41 -13.39
N TYR A 320 13.41 -12.67 -12.17
CA TYR A 320 12.91 -12.01 -10.96
C TYR A 320 13.17 -10.51 -11.00
N ARG A 321 14.43 -10.10 -11.27
CA ARG A 321 14.83 -8.69 -11.36
C ARG A 321 14.09 -7.96 -12.49
N GLU A 322 13.97 -8.60 -13.65
CA GLU A 322 13.22 -8.05 -14.79
C GLU A 322 11.75 -7.81 -14.44
N THR A 323 11.12 -8.73 -13.70
CA THR A 323 9.73 -8.57 -13.27
C THR A 323 9.59 -7.39 -12.31
N VAL A 324 10.48 -7.25 -11.33
CA VAL A 324 10.49 -6.10 -10.42
C VAL A 324 10.69 -4.77 -11.16
N GLU A 325 11.55 -4.76 -12.18
CA GLU A 325 11.75 -3.59 -13.03
C GLU A 325 10.47 -3.21 -13.79
N LYS A 326 9.76 -4.20 -14.36
CA LYS A 326 8.44 -3.99 -15.00
C LYS A 326 7.42 -3.43 -14.03
N MET A 327 7.40 -3.89 -12.77
CA MET A 327 6.52 -3.32 -11.74
C MET A 327 6.80 -1.83 -11.50
N ILE A 328 8.07 -1.44 -11.43
CA ILE A 328 8.45 -0.02 -11.26
C ILE A 328 8.00 0.81 -12.46
N LEU A 329 8.20 0.30 -13.69
CA LEU A 329 7.75 0.98 -14.90
C LEU A 329 6.22 1.06 -14.98
N ALA A 330 5.50 0.04 -14.52
CA ALA A 330 4.04 0.08 -14.40
C ALA A 330 3.60 1.19 -13.44
N THR A 331 4.26 1.32 -12.27
CA THR A 331 4.02 2.43 -11.33
C THR A 331 4.18 3.80 -11.99
N ILE A 332 5.27 3.99 -12.75
CA ILE A 332 5.51 5.23 -13.50
C ILE A 332 4.36 5.51 -14.48
N ASN A 333 3.89 4.49 -15.19
CA ASN A 333 2.88 4.63 -16.23
C ASN A 333 1.53 5.12 -15.70
N TYR A 334 1.08 4.63 -14.54
CA TYR A 334 -0.17 5.07 -13.93
C TYR A 334 -0.03 6.21 -12.89
N SER A 335 1.18 6.75 -12.70
CA SER A 335 1.40 7.89 -11.80
C SER A 335 1.14 9.24 -12.47
N PHE A 336 0.69 10.19 -11.67
CA PHE A 336 0.53 11.60 -12.03
C PHE A 336 1.86 12.37 -11.91
N PRO A 337 1.99 13.55 -12.56
CA PRO A 337 3.23 14.32 -12.55
C PRO A 337 3.71 14.78 -11.16
N ASP A 338 2.80 14.90 -10.20
CA ASP A 338 3.08 15.22 -8.80
C ASP A 338 3.57 14.01 -7.97
N TYR A 339 3.86 12.88 -8.64
CA TYR A 339 4.27 11.58 -8.07
C TYR A 339 3.16 10.84 -7.31
N THR A 340 1.95 11.39 -7.24
CA THR A 340 0.81 10.64 -6.74
C THR A 340 0.31 9.63 -7.78
N TYR A 341 -0.56 8.73 -7.39
CA TYR A 341 -1.25 7.80 -8.28
C TYR A 341 -2.71 7.66 -7.85
N PRO A 342 -3.60 7.09 -8.70
CA PRO A 342 -5.00 6.92 -8.36
C PRO A 342 -5.23 6.12 -7.08
N MET A 343 -6.28 6.46 -6.33
CA MET A 343 -6.66 5.76 -5.11
C MET A 343 -7.60 4.57 -5.39
N PHE A 344 -7.33 3.80 -6.45
CA PHE A 344 -8.17 2.65 -6.81
C PHE A 344 -8.09 1.51 -5.81
N GLY A 345 -9.24 0.91 -5.51
CA GLY A 345 -9.34 -0.16 -4.55
C GLY A 345 -9.04 0.30 -3.11
N ASP A 346 -8.23 -0.48 -2.38
CA ASP A 346 -7.81 -0.13 -1.03
C ASP A 346 -6.60 0.81 -0.96
N ALA A 347 -6.42 1.64 -1.99
CA ALA A 347 -5.35 2.63 -2.05
C ALA A 347 -5.69 3.92 -1.29
N LYS A 348 -4.65 4.58 -0.79
CA LYS A 348 -4.69 5.87 -0.08
C LYS A 348 -3.79 6.85 -0.83
N LEU A 349 -3.98 8.15 -0.60
CA LEU A 349 -3.13 9.15 -1.21
C LEU A 349 -1.68 8.96 -0.73
N VAL A 350 -0.77 8.73 -1.68
CA VAL A 350 0.67 8.76 -1.44
C VAL A 350 1.19 10.18 -1.62
N ASP A 351 2.23 10.57 -0.90
CA ASP A 351 2.89 11.86 -1.09
C ASP A 351 4.18 11.73 -1.93
N LYS A 352 4.55 12.84 -2.58
CA LYS A 352 5.75 12.94 -3.42
C LYS A 352 7.03 12.56 -2.68
N LYS A 353 7.17 12.94 -1.40
CA LYS A 353 8.39 12.65 -0.62
C LYS A 353 8.52 11.14 -0.41
N SER A 354 7.44 10.43 -0.13
CA SER A 354 7.41 8.97 -0.01
C SER A 354 7.76 8.29 -1.32
N MET A 355 7.20 8.75 -2.45
CA MET A 355 7.53 8.18 -3.76
C MET A 355 8.96 8.48 -4.21
N LEU A 356 9.48 9.69 -3.99
CA LEU A 356 10.88 10.01 -4.28
C LEU A 356 11.85 9.13 -3.48
N LYS A 357 11.52 8.80 -2.23
CA LYS A 357 12.31 7.82 -1.46
C LYS A 357 12.29 6.45 -2.13
N ALA A 358 11.12 5.98 -2.58
CA ALA A 358 10.99 4.72 -3.30
C ALA A 358 11.81 4.74 -4.60
N TYR A 359 11.63 5.74 -5.46
CA TYR A 359 12.39 5.90 -6.70
C TYR A 359 13.90 5.96 -6.47
N ASN A 360 14.38 6.66 -5.43
CA ASN A 360 15.80 6.66 -5.09
C ASN A 360 16.32 5.28 -4.68
N SER A 361 15.51 4.49 -3.96
CA SER A 361 15.85 3.09 -3.67
C SER A 361 15.84 2.22 -4.93
N TRP A 362 14.89 2.44 -5.82
CA TRP A 362 14.74 1.67 -7.07
C TRP A 362 15.87 1.99 -8.06
N ALA A 363 16.26 3.26 -8.17
CA ALA A 363 17.40 3.71 -8.96
C ALA A 363 18.73 3.08 -8.51
N LYS A 364 18.90 2.80 -7.21
CA LYS A 364 20.06 2.04 -6.71
C LYS A 364 20.01 0.56 -7.11
N ALA A 365 18.80 -0.02 -7.17
CA ALA A 365 18.62 -1.42 -7.59
C ALA A 365 18.77 -1.61 -9.11
N PHE A 366 18.43 -0.58 -9.89
CA PHE A 366 18.44 -0.54 -11.35
C PHE A 366 19.20 0.72 -11.85
N PRO A 367 20.53 0.78 -11.66
CA PRO A 367 21.32 1.97 -11.99
C PRO A 367 21.28 2.33 -13.48
N ASP A 368 21.17 1.34 -14.36
CA ASP A 368 21.24 1.51 -15.82
C ASP A 368 19.91 1.93 -16.45
N ASN A 369 18.80 1.87 -15.71
CA ASN A 369 17.49 2.24 -16.23
C ASN A 369 17.30 3.77 -16.21
N ALA A 370 17.48 4.41 -17.36
CA ALA A 370 17.38 5.86 -17.50
C ALA A 370 16.00 6.44 -17.12
N ILE A 371 14.91 5.66 -17.23
CA ILE A 371 13.57 6.10 -16.84
C ILE A 371 13.46 6.16 -15.32
N ILE A 372 13.90 5.12 -14.62
CA ILE A 372 13.91 5.11 -13.14
C ILE A 372 14.80 6.23 -12.60
N GLN A 373 15.95 6.47 -13.24
CA GLN A 373 16.83 7.60 -12.89
C GLN A 373 16.14 8.96 -13.09
N PHE A 374 15.31 9.12 -14.12
CA PHE A 374 14.56 10.36 -14.35
C PHE A 374 13.62 10.68 -13.20
N PHE A 375 12.81 9.72 -12.76
CA PHE A 375 11.88 9.92 -11.65
C PHE A 375 12.59 10.04 -10.30
N ALA A 376 13.68 9.29 -10.07
CA ALA A 376 14.46 9.43 -8.84
C ALA A 376 15.11 10.81 -8.70
N SER A 377 15.59 11.38 -9.82
CA SER A 377 16.30 12.66 -9.87
C SER A 377 15.41 13.86 -10.19
N GLN A 378 14.10 13.66 -10.32
CA GLN A 378 13.15 14.70 -10.74
C GLN A 378 13.54 15.37 -12.07
N GLY A 379 14.10 14.58 -12.97
CA GLY A 379 14.48 14.99 -14.32
C GLY A 379 15.87 15.59 -14.48
N SER A 380 16.68 15.68 -13.42
CA SER A 380 18.07 16.16 -13.54
C SER A 380 19.02 15.10 -14.12
N LYS A 381 18.62 13.83 -14.15
CA LYS A 381 19.35 12.69 -14.75
C LYS A 381 18.36 11.79 -15.49
N GLY A 382 18.86 10.86 -16.31
CA GLY A 382 18.01 9.89 -17.00
C GLY A 382 17.20 10.50 -18.15
N LYS A 383 16.12 9.81 -18.56
CA LYS A 383 15.25 10.21 -19.67
C LYS A 383 13.80 9.88 -19.35
N GLN A 384 12.87 10.71 -19.82
CA GLN A 384 11.44 10.37 -19.79
C GLN A 384 11.18 9.10 -20.62
N PRO A 385 10.08 8.37 -20.33
CA PRO A 385 9.63 7.30 -21.22
C PRO A 385 9.49 7.82 -22.66
N PRO A 386 9.92 7.06 -23.69
CA PRO A 386 9.88 7.48 -25.09
C PRO A 386 8.47 7.40 -25.71
N TYR A 387 7.45 7.39 -24.85
CA TYR A 387 6.03 7.30 -25.19
C TYR A 387 5.22 8.15 -24.20
N LEU A 388 3.97 8.42 -24.55
CA LEU A 388 3.03 9.18 -23.73
C LEU A 388 1.97 8.23 -23.15
N SER A 389 0.81 8.15 -23.79
CA SER A 389 -0.27 7.23 -23.40
C SER A 389 0.21 5.78 -23.43
N HIS A 390 -0.17 4.99 -22.43
CA HIS A 390 0.28 3.62 -22.25
C HIS A 390 -0.81 2.74 -21.64
N GLY A 391 -0.94 1.51 -22.14
CA GLY A 391 -1.92 0.52 -21.69
C GLY A 391 -1.23 -0.67 -21.04
N LEU A 392 -1.54 -0.91 -19.77
CA LEU A 392 -1.19 -2.12 -19.03
C LEU A 392 -2.37 -3.09 -19.17
N ALA A 393 -2.43 -3.72 -20.35
CA ALA A 393 -3.66 -4.36 -20.85
C ALA A 393 -4.08 -5.62 -20.07
N THR A 394 -3.14 -6.34 -19.44
CA THR A 394 -3.48 -7.56 -18.68
C THR A 394 -4.14 -7.21 -17.35
N SER A 395 -3.60 -6.19 -16.67
CA SER A 395 -4.12 -5.67 -15.40
C SER A 395 -5.26 -4.67 -15.57
N GLY A 396 -5.40 -4.09 -16.76
CA GLY A 396 -6.48 -3.19 -17.10
C GLY A 396 -6.29 -1.77 -16.58
N PHE A 397 -5.06 -1.25 -16.60
CA PHE A 397 -4.76 0.15 -16.30
C PHE A 397 -4.39 0.89 -17.59
N TYR A 398 -5.15 1.92 -17.93
CA TYR A 398 -4.98 2.67 -19.17
C TYR A 398 -4.71 4.13 -18.84
N THR A 399 -3.54 4.62 -19.25
CA THR A 399 -3.15 6.00 -19.04
C THR A 399 -3.13 6.75 -20.35
N PHE A 400 -3.94 7.80 -20.42
CA PHE A 400 -3.89 8.81 -21.45
C PHE A 400 -3.07 9.99 -20.92
N ARG A 401 -2.06 10.46 -21.66
CA ARG A 401 -1.30 11.63 -21.25
C ARG A 401 -0.79 12.44 -22.43
N ASN A 402 -0.68 13.75 -22.25
CA ASN A 402 -0.02 14.65 -23.21
C ASN A 402 1.40 15.08 -22.78
N GLY A 403 1.85 14.61 -21.62
CA GLY A 403 3.14 14.96 -21.05
C GLY A 403 3.42 14.26 -19.72
N TRP A 404 4.60 14.53 -19.17
CA TRP A 404 5.10 13.97 -17.92
C TRP A 404 5.36 15.02 -16.82
N LYS A 405 5.08 16.29 -17.11
CA LYS A 405 5.32 17.44 -16.23
C LYS A 405 4.03 17.99 -15.63
N GLU A 406 4.16 18.89 -14.66
CA GLU A 406 3.07 19.50 -13.88
C GLU A 406 2.05 20.31 -14.70
N ASP A 407 2.29 20.57 -15.98
CA ASP A 407 1.37 21.22 -16.92
C ASP A 407 0.55 20.24 -17.79
N ALA A 408 0.77 18.94 -17.65
CA ALA A 408 0.14 17.94 -18.50
C ALA A 408 -1.39 17.80 -18.25
N THR A 409 -2.00 16.93 -19.04
CA THR A 409 -3.30 16.31 -18.80
C THR A 409 -3.08 14.82 -18.78
N VAL A 410 -3.51 14.16 -17.71
CA VAL A 410 -3.32 12.72 -17.47
C VAL A 410 -4.63 12.13 -16.98
N LEU A 411 -5.19 11.18 -17.72
CA LEU A 411 -6.33 10.37 -17.28
C LEU A 411 -5.85 8.94 -17.09
N VAL A 412 -6.01 8.41 -15.88
CA VAL A 412 -5.74 7.00 -15.58
C VAL A 412 -7.07 6.30 -15.35
N LEU A 413 -7.37 5.30 -16.15
CA LEU A 413 -8.62 4.52 -16.10
C LEU A 413 -8.32 3.08 -15.67
N LYS A 414 -9.19 2.52 -14.82
CA LYS A 414 -9.15 1.12 -14.41
C LYS A 414 -10.31 0.34 -15.04
N ALA A 415 -10.00 -0.63 -15.88
CA ALA A 415 -10.92 -1.61 -16.44
C ALA A 415 -10.24 -2.98 -16.41
N SER A 416 -10.33 -3.65 -15.27
CA SER A 416 -9.46 -4.74 -14.85
C SER A 416 -10.10 -6.13 -14.96
N PRO A 417 -9.31 -7.21 -14.90
CA PRO A 417 -9.80 -8.54 -14.55
C PRO A 417 -10.27 -8.59 -13.08
N PRO A 418 -10.81 -9.75 -12.63
CA PRO A 418 -11.21 -9.92 -11.24
C PRO A 418 -10.02 -9.77 -10.30
N GLY A 419 -10.18 -8.92 -9.29
CA GLY A 419 -9.26 -8.81 -8.16
C GLY A 419 -9.76 -9.59 -6.93
N ALA A 420 -9.15 -9.31 -5.78
CA ALA A 420 -9.53 -9.91 -4.50
C ALA A 420 -9.99 -8.84 -3.49
N PHE A 421 -9.67 -9.02 -2.21
CA PHE A 421 -10.16 -8.21 -1.09
C PHE A 421 -9.92 -6.70 -1.26
N HIS A 422 -8.78 -6.33 -1.85
CA HIS A 422 -8.36 -4.94 -2.03
C HIS A 422 -8.87 -4.28 -3.32
N ALA A 423 -9.47 -5.06 -4.24
CA ALA A 423 -10.13 -4.53 -5.42
C ALA A 423 -11.59 -4.18 -5.12
N GLN A 424 -12.15 -3.24 -5.87
CA GLN A 424 -13.54 -2.79 -5.75
C GLN A 424 -14.31 -3.05 -7.06
N PRO A 425 -15.66 -3.08 -7.02
CA PRO A 425 -16.50 -3.21 -8.21
C PRO A 425 -16.57 -1.88 -8.97
N ASP A 426 -15.44 -1.47 -9.55
CA ASP A 426 -15.19 -0.10 -10.03
C ASP A 426 -14.75 -0.02 -11.51
N ASN A 427 -14.91 -1.09 -12.31
CA ASN A 427 -14.47 -1.10 -13.70
C ASN A 427 -15.07 0.06 -14.51
N GLY A 428 -14.19 0.81 -15.18
CA GLY A 428 -14.49 2.02 -15.93
C GLY A 428 -14.17 3.31 -15.21
N THR A 429 -14.00 3.28 -13.89
CA THR A 429 -13.61 4.46 -13.12
C THR A 429 -12.27 5.03 -13.58
N PHE A 430 -12.10 6.33 -13.40
CA PHE A 430 -10.87 7.03 -13.77
C PHE A 430 -10.56 8.17 -12.82
N ASN A 431 -9.30 8.59 -12.80
CA ASN A 431 -8.86 9.83 -12.18
C ASN A 431 -8.25 10.73 -13.26
N LEU A 432 -8.70 11.98 -13.32
CA LEU A 432 -8.29 12.97 -14.31
C LEU A 432 -7.50 14.07 -13.62
N TRP A 433 -6.21 14.13 -13.93
CA TRP A 433 -5.29 15.16 -13.49
C TRP A 433 -5.03 16.15 -14.63
N ILE A 434 -5.08 17.45 -14.33
CA ILE A 434 -4.83 18.54 -15.28
C ILE A 434 -4.09 19.66 -14.54
N LYS A 435 -2.91 20.04 -15.04
CA LYS A 435 -2.16 21.23 -14.59
C LYS A 435 -2.06 21.37 -13.06
N GLY A 436 -1.54 20.34 -12.39
CA GLY A 436 -1.32 20.33 -10.94
C GLY A 436 -2.55 19.94 -10.10
N ARG A 437 -3.71 19.64 -10.70
CA ARG A 437 -4.93 19.28 -9.96
C ARG A 437 -5.53 17.96 -10.44
N ASN A 438 -5.80 17.04 -9.50
CA ASN A 438 -6.66 15.89 -9.75
C ASN A 438 -8.13 16.32 -9.60
N PHE A 439 -8.86 16.43 -10.71
CA PHE A 439 -10.25 16.89 -10.75
C PHE A 439 -11.25 15.81 -10.34
N THR A 440 -10.91 14.54 -10.53
CA THR A 440 -11.82 13.41 -10.26
C THR A 440 -11.12 12.37 -9.40
N PRO A 441 -10.67 12.71 -8.17
CA PRO A 441 -10.03 11.74 -7.30
C PRO A 441 -10.97 10.54 -7.06
N ASP A 442 -10.44 9.34 -6.84
CA ASP A 442 -11.28 8.20 -6.46
C ASP A 442 -11.92 8.44 -5.07
N ALA A 443 -12.99 7.72 -4.72
CA ALA A 443 -13.55 7.77 -3.37
C ALA A 443 -12.53 7.26 -2.33
N GLY A 444 -11.66 6.33 -2.72
CA GLY A 444 -10.70 5.68 -1.84
C GLY A 444 -11.35 4.64 -0.94
N CYS A 445 -10.66 4.23 0.13
CA CYS A 445 -11.08 3.08 0.94
C CYS A 445 -11.65 3.42 2.31
N TYR A 446 -11.25 4.55 2.90
CA TYR A 446 -11.59 5.04 4.24
C TYR A 446 -11.24 4.13 5.42
N VAL A 447 -11.80 2.92 5.45
CA VAL A 447 -11.61 1.91 6.49
C VAL A 447 -11.40 0.51 5.91
N TYR A 448 -10.73 -0.34 6.68
CA TYR A 448 -10.56 -1.77 6.38
C TYR A 448 -11.71 -2.57 7.03
N ALA A 449 -11.54 -3.90 7.12
CA ALA A 449 -12.54 -4.75 7.75
C ALA A 449 -12.56 -4.58 9.28
N GLY A 450 -13.76 -4.50 9.85
CA GLY A 450 -13.98 -4.44 11.28
C GLY A 450 -15.32 -5.08 11.65
N ASP A 451 -15.94 -4.63 12.72
CA ASP A 451 -17.30 -5.06 13.08
C ASP A 451 -18.36 -4.58 12.06
N SER A 452 -19.64 -4.87 12.34
CA SER A 452 -20.74 -4.50 11.44
C SER A 452 -20.87 -2.98 11.22
N THR A 453 -20.42 -2.15 12.17
CA THR A 453 -20.44 -0.69 12.03
C THR A 453 -19.34 -0.24 11.08
N ILE A 454 -18.11 -0.76 11.25
CA ILE A 454 -16.99 -0.47 10.35
C ILE A 454 -17.25 -1.02 8.94
N MET A 455 -17.85 -2.20 8.83
CA MET A 455 -18.18 -2.79 7.53
C MET A 455 -19.21 -1.97 6.75
N LYS A 456 -20.18 -1.31 7.41
CA LYS A 456 -21.09 -0.38 6.73
C LYS A 456 -20.34 0.80 6.10
N LEU A 457 -19.39 1.38 6.84
CA LEU A 457 -18.52 2.45 6.33
C LEU A 457 -17.69 1.96 5.13
N ARG A 458 -17.03 0.81 5.27
CA ARG A 458 -16.25 0.19 4.19
C ARG A 458 -17.10 -0.04 2.94
N ASN A 459 -18.29 -0.61 3.11
CA ASN A 459 -19.16 -0.95 1.99
C ASN A 459 -19.67 0.27 1.24
N TRP A 460 -19.87 1.42 1.91
CA TRP A 460 -20.26 2.66 1.22
C TRP A 460 -19.23 3.08 0.18
N TYR A 461 -17.94 3.07 0.56
CA TYR A 461 -16.83 3.42 -0.32
C TYR A 461 -16.61 2.41 -1.46
N ARG A 462 -17.09 1.17 -1.30
CA ARG A 462 -17.00 0.11 -2.31
C ARG A 462 -18.16 0.10 -3.30
N GLN A 463 -19.09 1.06 -3.23
CA GLN A 463 -20.24 1.05 -4.13
C GLN A 463 -19.84 1.46 -5.56
N THR A 464 -20.36 0.79 -6.59
CA THR A 464 -20.06 1.16 -7.99
C THR A 464 -20.53 2.60 -8.30
N ARG A 465 -21.68 3.02 -7.75
CA ARG A 465 -22.24 4.36 -7.97
C ARG A 465 -21.38 5.51 -7.44
N VAL A 466 -20.45 5.26 -6.51
CA VAL A 466 -19.54 6.30 -5.99
C VAL A 466 -18.25 6.44 -6.81
N HIS A 467 -18.17 5.71 -7.94
CA HIS A 467 -17.07 5.71 -8.90
C HIS A 467 -17.53 6.24 -10.27
N SER A 468 -16.59 6.62 -11.13
CA SER A 468 -16.91 7.30 -12.39
C SER A 468 -17.24 6.30 -13.52
N THR A 469 -18.34 5.57 -13.41
CA THR A 469 -18.72 4.48 -14.34
C THR A 469 -20.24 4.31 -14.46
N LEU A 470 -20.69 3.32 -15.25
CA LEU A 470 -22.11 3.02 -15.48
C LEU A 470 -22.68 2.06 -14.43
N THR A 471 -23.90 2.35 -13.95
CA THR A 471 -24.70 1.42 -13.13
C THR A 471 -26.05 1.08 -13.76
N LEU A 472 -26.62 -0.04 -13.30
CA LEU A 472 -28.04 -0.38 -13.45
C LEU A 472 -28.68 -0.30 -12.06
N ASP A 473 -29.71 0.52 -11.93
CA ASP A 473 -30.45 0.76 -10.69
C ASP A 473 -29.55 1.11 -9.49
N ASN A 474 -28.45 1.83 -9.74
CA ASN A 474 -27.44 2.19 -8.74
C ASN A 474 -26.78 0.99 -8.02
N ALA A 475 -26.97 -0.23 -8.53
CA ALA A 475 -26.43 -1.44 -7.96
C ALA A 475 -24.92 -1.55 -8.20
N ASN A 476 -24.25 -2.33 -7.35
CA ASN A 476 -22.87 -2.71 -7.62
C ASN A 476 -22.79 -3.65 -8.81
N MET A 477 -21.79 -3.47 -9.69
CA MET A 477 -21.49 -4.47 -10.70
C MET A 477 -21.12 -5.80 -10.02
N VAL A 478 -21.58 -6.91 -10.60
CA VAL A 478 -21.40 -8.24 -10.00
C VAL A 478 -19.97 -8.76 -10.15
N ILE A 479 -19.23 -8.25 -11.13
CA ILE A 479 -17.84 -8.63 -11.39
C ILE A 479 -17.09 -7.54 -12.14
N THR A 480 -15.80 -7.40 -11.83
CA THR A 480 -14.82 -6.73 -12.69
C THR A 480 -14.15 -7.78 -13.57
N GLN A 481 -14.50 -7.81 -14.85
CA GLN A 481 -13.94 -8.74 -15.84
C GLN A 481 -13.90 -8.07 -17.21
N ALA A 482 -13.19 -6.95 -17.28
CA ALA A 482 -13.10 -6.17 -18.49
C ALA A 482 -12.35 -6.94 -19.57
N GLN A 483 -12.88 -6.90 -20.79
CA GLN A 483 -12.23 -7.36 -22.00
C GLN A 483 -11.89 -6.13 -22.84
N GLN A 484 -10.62 -5.91 -23.12
CA GLN A 484 -10.16 -4.84 -24.00
C GLN A 484 -10.44 -5.23 -25.45
N GLN A 485 -11.30 -4.48 -26.15
CA GLN A 485 -11.50 -4.62 -27.60
C GLN A 485 -10.46 -3.80 -28.37
N GLN A 486 -10.12 -2.61 -27.88
CA GLN A 486 -9.22 -1.69 -28.56
C GLN A 486 -8.35 -0.91 -27.59
N TRP A 487 -7.05 -0.84 -27.88
CA TRP A 487 -6.16 0.18 -27.34
C TRP A 487 -5.30 0.70 -28.49
N LYS A 488 -5.38 2.00 -28.77
CA LYS A 488 -4.62 2.65 -29.85
C LYS A 488 -4.12 3.99 -29.36
N THR A 489 -2.85 4.29 -29.62
CA THR A 489 -2.26 5.59 -29.33
C THR A 489 -1.84 6.31 -30.62
N GLY A 490 -1.91 7.64 -30.65
CA GLY A 490 -1.58 8.43 -31.83
C GLY A 490 -1.42 9.92 -31.54
N LYS A 491 -0.80 10.66 -32.46
CA LYS A 491 -0.42 12.08 -32.26
C LYS A 491 -1.61 13.00 -31.90
N GLY A 492 -2.80 12.74 -32.45
CA GLY A 492 -4.00 13.56 -32.21
C GLY A 492 -5.20 12.79 -31.66
N LEU A 493 -5.06 11.47 -31.45
CA LEU A 493 -6.16 10.63 -30.99
C LEU A 493 -5.64 9.32 -30.39
N ASP A 494 -5.92 9.15 -29.11
CA ASP A 494 -5.80 7.86 -28.42
C ASP A 494 -7.19 7.29 -28.15
N ILE A 495 -7.32 5.96 -28.17
CA ILE A 495 -8.60 5.25 -28.07
C ILE A 495 -8.44 4.06 -27.14
N LEU A 496 -9.34 3.94 -26.18
CA LEU A 496 -9.63 2.70 -25.46
C LEU A 496 -11.06 2.29 -25.78
N THR A 497 -11.30 1.01 -26.04
CA THR A 497 -12.64 0.38 -25.94
C THR A 497 -12.50 -0.88 -25.11
N TYR A 498 -13.29 -0.99 -24.04
CA TYR A 498 -13.41 -2.21 -23.26
C TYR A 498 -14.88 -2.54 -22.99
N THR A 499 -15.17 -3.80 -22.69
CA THR A 499 -16.49 -4.28 -22.29
C THR A 499 -16.40 -5.06 -20.99
N ASN A 500 -17.27 -4.75 -20.03
CA ASN A 500 -17.40 -5.45 -18.75
C ASN A 500 -18.79 -6.10 -18.64
N PRO A 501 -18.90 -7.38 -18.22
CA PRO A 501 -20.18 -8.02 -17.94
C PRO A 501 -20.72 -7.57 -16.57
N SER A 502 -21.04 -6.28 -16.44
CA SER A 502 -21.34 -5.65 -15.15
C SER A 502 -22.54 -6.24 -14.42
N TYR A 503 -23.56 -6.72 -15.14
CA TYR A 503 -24.75 -7.33 -14.54
C TYR A 503 -25.24 -8.53 -15.38
N PRO A 504 -26.04 -9.43 -14.79
CA PRO A 504 -26.77 -10.42 -15.57
C PRO A 504 -27.58 -9.74 -16.68
N LYS A 505 -27.38 -10.18 -17.93
CA LYS A 505 -28.05 -9.64 -19.13
C LYS A 505 -27.77 -8.16 -19.43
N LEU A 506 -26.74 -7.53 -18.83
CA LEU A 506 -26.28 -6.19 -19.20
C LEU A 506 -24.74 -6.12 -19.17
N LYS A 507 -24.16 -5.92 -20.36
CA LYS A 507 -22.76 -5.57 -20.54
C LYS A 507 -22.63 -4.06 -20.61
N HIS A 508 -21.60 -3.52 -19.97
CA HIS A 508 -21.18 -2.13 -20.12
C HIS A 508 -19.97 -2.09 -21.06
N GLN A 509 -20.13 -1.48 -22.23
CA GLN A 509 -19.02 -1.14 -23.11
C GLN A 509 -18.71 0.35 -22.95
N ARG A 510 -17.44 0.69 -22.72
CA ARG A 510 -16.98 2.09 -22.66
C ARG A 510 -15.87 2.28 -23.67
N SER A 511 -16.02 3.33 -24.48
CA SER A 511 -14.97 3.86 -25.32
C SER A 511 -14.53 5.23 -24.82
N VAL A 512 -13.22 5.45 -24.72
CA VAL A 512 -12.62 6.72 -24.30
C VAL A 512 -11.68 7.18 -25.39
N LEU A 513 -11.95 8.38 -25.93
CA LEU A 513 -11.16 9.02 -26.97
C LEU A 513 -10.45 10.22 -26.35
N PHE A 514 -9.11 10.24 -26.37
CA PHE A 514 -8.33 11.42 -25.98
C PHE A 514 -7.98 12.22 -27.24
N ILE A 515 -8.68 13.34 -27.45
CA ILE A 515 -8.70 14.07 -28.71
C ILE A 515 -7.79 15.29 -28.61
N ASP A 516 -6.94 15.47 -29.63
CA ASP A 516 -5.94 16.55 -29.74
C ASP A 516 -5.09 16.73 -28.49
N GLN A 517 -4.89 15.64 -27.74
CA GLN A 517 -4.18 15.66 -26.47
C GLN A 517 -4.73 16.69 -25.46
N LYS A 518 -6.04 17.02 -25.57
CA LYS A 518 -6.67 18.10 -24.81
C LYS A 518 -7.90 17.67 -24.02
N TYR A 519 -8.84 16.98 -24.65
CA TYR A 519 -10.13 16.66 -24.04
C TYR A 519 -10.54 15.23 -24.33
N PHE A 520 -11.52 14.72 -23.58
CA PHE A 520 -11.98 13.34 -23.68
C PHE A 520 -13.42 13.29 -24.16
N LEU A 521 -13.70 12.39 -25.11
CA LEU A 521 -15.06 11.97 -25.44
C LEU A 521 -15.24 10.53 -24.95
N MET A 522 -16.24 10.31 -24.12
CA MET A 522 -16.61 9.02 -23.57
C MET A 522 -17.93 8.55 -24.17
N ILE A 523 -17.95 7.31 -24.65
CA ILE A 523 -19.14 6.65 -25.19
C ILE A 523 -19.42 5.42 -24.34
N ASP A 524 -20.50 5.49 -23.57
CA ASP A 524 -20.93 4.41 -22.68
C ASP A 524 -22.15 3.70 -23.26
N ARG A 525 -22.07 2.39 -23.45
CA ARG A 525 -23.15 1.58 -24.01
C ARG A 525 -23.59 0.51 -23.01
N ALA A 526 -24.87 0.53 -22.66
CA ALA A 526 -25.55 -0.49 -21.87
C ALA A 526 -26.20 -1.51 -22.80
N ILE A 527 -25.53 -2.64 -23.01
CA ILE A 527 -25.86 -3.64 -24.03
C ILE A 527 -26.47 -4.88 -23.39
N GLY A 528 -27.70 -5.24 -23.77
CA GLY A 528 -28.35 -6.48 -23.36
C GLY A 528 -29.82 -6.31 -23.00
N LYS A 529 -30.41 -7.40 -22.49
CA LYS A 529 -31.85 -7.53 -22.22
C LYS A 529 -32.31 -7.00 -20.87
N ALA A 530 -31.39 -6.58 -19.98
CA ALA A 530 -31.82 -6.00 -18.70
C ALA A 530 -32.54 -4.67 -18.92
N THR A 531 -33.55 -4.42 -18.11
CA THR A 531 -34.32 -3.18 -18.06
C THR A 531 -34.17 -2.56 -16.68
N GLY A 532 -34.39 -1.26 -16.58
CA GLY A 532 -34.20 -0.49 -15.33
C GLY A 532 -33.70 0.91 -15.61
N ASN A 533 -33.27 1.61 -14.57
CA ASN A 533 -32.67 2.92 -14.67
C ASN A 533 -31.15 2.77 -14.86
N ILE A 534 -30.61 3.27 -15.97
CA ILE A 534 -29.16 3.28 -16.20
C ILE A 534 -28.59 4.66 -15.88
N GLY A 535 -27.46 4.68 -15.17
CA GLY A 535 -26.80 5.91 -14.73
C GLY A 535 -25.31 5.90 -15.05
N VAL A 536 -24.78 7.00 -15.60
CA VAL A 536 -23.32 7.22 -15.72
C VAL A 536 -22.90 8.25 -14.67
N HIS A 537 -22.13 7.79 -13.69
CA HIS A 537 -21.73 8.55 -12.51
C HIS A 537 -20.41 9.28 -12.71
N PHE A 538 -20.27 10.42 -12.04
CA PHE A 538 -19.06 11.23 -11.99
C PHE A 538 -18.84 11.81 -10.60
N GLN A 539 -17.58 11.98 -10.21
CA GLN A 539 -17.18 12.57 -8.93
C GLN A 539 -16.14 13.66 -9.17
N LEU A 540 -16.24 14.77 -8.44
CA LEU A 540 -15.33 15.90 -8.55
C LEU A 540 -14.56 16.12 -7.26
N LYS A 541 -13.43 16.81 -7.35
CA LYS A 541 -12.65 17.25 -6.18
C LYS A 541 -13.50 18.15 -5.25
N GLU A 542 -13.31 18.00 -3.95
CA GLU A 542 -14.11 18.59 -2.86
C GLU A 542 -14.23 20.12 -2.91
N ASP A 543 -13.19 20.80 -3.39
CA ASP A 543 -13.11 22.27 -3.47
C ASP A 543 -13.52 22.83 -4.84
N SER A 544 -14.07 22.00 -5.73
CA SER A 544 -14.41 22.38 -7.10
C SER A 544 -15.55 23.38 -7.26
N LYS A 545 -16.40 23.53 -6.23
CA LYS A 545 -17.59 24.40 -6.23
C LYS A 545 -18.38 24.26 -7.54
N ALA A 546 -18.69 23.01 -7.87
CA ALA A 546 -19.30 22.66 -9.15
C ALA A 546 -20.67 23.32 -9.33
N VAL A 547 -20.92 23.83 -10.53
CA VAL A 547 -22.22 24.38 -10.94
C VAL A 547 -22.93 23.36 -11.80
N PHE A 548 -24.16 23.02 -11.43
CA PHE A 548 -25.01 22.04 -12.11
C PHE A 548 -26.02 22.76 -12.99
N ASP A 549 -25.94 22.53 -14.29
CA ASP A 549 -26.85 23.08 -15.29
C ASP A 549 -27.71 21.95 -15.84
N GLN A 550 -28.91 21.83 -15.31
CA GLN A 550 -29.87 20.79 -15.71
C GLN A 550 -30.44 21.01 -17.11
N HIS A 551 -30.47 22.26 -17.60
CA HIS A 551 -31.02 22.58 -18.91
C HIS A 551 -30.11 22.12 -20.04
N TYR A 552 -28.80 22.32 -19.89
CA TYR A 552 -27.79 21.88 -20.86
C TYR A 552 -27.08 20.57 -20.48
N HIS A 553 -27.53 19.90 -19.42
CA HIS A 553 -26.96 18.66 -18.89
C HIS A 553 -25.43 18.72 -18.71
N LYS A 554 -24.95 19.81 -18.10
CA LYS A 554 -23.53 20.05 -17.89
C LYS A 554 -23.19 20.43 -16.46
N VAL A 555 -22.01 20.02 -16.03
CA VAL A 555 -21.43 20.34 -14.72
C VAL A 555 -20.06 20.94 -14.96
N HIS A 556 -19.76 22.08 -14.35
CA HIS A 556 -18.44 22.69 -14.47
C HIS A 556 -17.92 23.21 -13.15
N THR A 557 -16.60 23.19 -13.00
CA THR A 557 -15.91 23.71 -11.81
C THR A 557 -15.73 25.23 -11.90
N THR A 558 -15.54 25.88 -10.75
CA THR A 558 -15.39 27.35 -10.65
C THR A 558 -14.12 27.77 -9.89
N TYR A 559 -13.00 27.08 -10.14
CA TYR A 559 -11.72 27.44 -9.55
C TYR A 559 -11.25 28.82 -10.00
N ALA A 560 -10.84 29.64 -9.03
CA ALA A 560 -10.39 31.02 -9.24
C ALA A 560 -9.04 31.13 -9.97
N ASP A 561 -8.23 30.07 -9.99
CA ASP A 561 -6.99 30.02 -10.77
C ASP A 561 -7.22 29.80 -12.28
N GLY A 562 -8.48 29.66 -12.69
CA GLY A 562 -8.88 29.45 -14.07
C GLY A 562 -8.59 28.05 -14.59
N ASN A 563 -8.01 27.12 -13.82
CA ASN A 563 -7.88 25.72 -14.23
C ASN A 563 -9.19 25.00 -13.92
N ASN A 564 -10.06 24.89 -14.92
CA ASN A 564 -11.42 24.37 -14.77
C ASN A 564 -11.72 23.17 -15.69
N LEU A 565 -12.72 22.39 -15.29
CA LEU A 565 -13.22 21.24 -16.02
C LEU A 565 -14.72 21.39 -16.27
N LEU A 566 -15.15 21.08 -17.49
CA LEU A 566 -16.54 20.91 -17.91
C LEU A 566 -16.79 19.42 -18.17
N ILE A 567 -17.87 18.87 -17.62
CA ILE A 567 -18.40 17.55 -17.94
C ILE A 567 -19.82 17.74 -18.46
N GLN A 568 -20.09 17.33 -19.70
CA GLN A 568 -21.38 17.55 -20.35
C GLN A 568 -21.86 16.29 -21.05
N SER A 569 -23.12 15.94 -20.82
CA SER A 569 -23.83 14.95 -21.64
C SER A 569 -24.18 15.59 -22.99
N LEU A 570 -23.81 14.91 -24.07
CA LEU A 570 -24.08 15.27 -25.47
C LEU A 570 -25.10 14.31 -26.09
N ASN A 571 -25.86 13.62 -25.25
CA ASN A 571 -26.94 12.74 -25.68
C ASN A 571 -27.98 13.48 -26.54
N LYS A 572 -28.40 12.83 -27.62
CA LYS A 572 -29.49 13.31 -28.47
C LYS A 572 -30.86 13.02 -27.84
N ASP A 573 -30.98 11.91 -27.13
CA ASP A 573 -32.16 11.51 -26.40
C ASP A 573 -32.20 12.12 -24.99
N GLN A 574 -33.38 12.12 -24.36
CA GLN A 574 -33.57 12.76 -23.08
C GLN A 574 -32.77 12.05 -21.97
N VAL A 575 -31.98 12.83 -21.23
CA VAL A 575 -31.19 12.39 -20.08
C VAL A 575 -31.48 13.34 -18.92
N SER A 576 -31.53 12.83 -17.69
CA SER A 576 -31.61 13.66 -16.49
C SER A 576 -30.23 13.82 -15.86
N LEU A 577 -29.97 15.00 -15.27
CA LEU A 577 -28.78 15.27 -14.45
C LEU A 577 -29.22 15.38 -12.99
N LYS A 578 -28.65 14.54 -12.11
CA LYS A 578 -28.94 14.56 -10.67
C LYS A 578 -27.65 14.64 -9.86
N GLU A 579 -27.65 15.50 -8.85
CA GLU A 579 -26.60 15.52 -7.83
C GLU A 579 -26.76 14.33 -6.88
N GLU A 580 -25.64 13.80 -6.39
CA GLU A 580 -25.57 12.66 -5.49
C GLU A 580 -24.68 12.96 -4.28
N GLU A 581 -24.85 12.20 -3.20
CA GLU A 581 -23.90 12.25 -2.07
C GLU A 581 -22.52 11.75 -2.54
N GLY A 582 -21.51 12.64 -2.47
CA GLY A 582 -20.12 12.31 -2.74
C GLY A 582 -19.24 12.44 -1.49
N LYS A 583 -18.32 11.47 -1.31
CA LYS A 583 -17.25 11.52 -0.31
C LYS A 583 -15.93 11.06 -0.92
N VAL A 584 -14.82 11.62 -0.42
CA VAL A 584 -13.45 11.22 -0.73
C VAL A 584 -12.69 10.93 0.56
N SER A 585 -11.86 9.89 0.54
CA SER A 585 -10.97 9.53 1.64
C SER A 585 -9.52 9.46 1.17
N TYR A 586 -8.76 10.52 1.42
CA TYR A 586 -7.32 10.56 1.13
C TYR A 586 -6.48 9.72 2.10
N ALA A 587 -6.98 9.47 3.31
CA ALA A 587 -6.27 8.76 4.36
C ALA A 587 -7.24 7.95 5.22
N TYR A 588 -6.70 6.95 5.93
CA TYR A 588 -7.50 6.10 6.81
C TYR A 588 -8.28 6.93 7.84
N ARG A 589 -9.58 6.66 7.99
CA ARG A 589 -10.49 7.34 8.92
C ARG A 589 -10.59 8.86 8.72
N ARG A 590 -10.24 9.36 7.55
CA ARG A 590 -10.45 10.77 7.16
C ARG A 590 -11.28 10.83 5.90
N GLU A 591 -12.43 11.48 5.97
CA GLU A 591 -13.33 11.68 4.85
C GLU A 591 -13.69 13.15 4.70
N VAL A 592 -13.96 13.55 3.45
CA VAL A 592 -14.43 14.89 3.10
C VAL A 592 -15.58 14.74 2.11
N SER A 593 -16.65 15.52 2.28
CA SER A 593 -17.74 15.59 1.31
C SER A 593 -17.27 16.27 0.03
N ARG A 594 -17.78 15.84 -1.12
CA ARG A 594 -17.41 16.36 -2.43
C ARG A 594 -18.58 16.28 -3.41
N PRO A 595 -18.59 17.07 -4.50
CA PRO A 595 -19.62 16.96 -5.52
C PRO A 595 -19.57 15.60 -6.25
N ALA A 596 -20.74 14.99 -6.42
CA ALA A 596 -20.95 13.81 -7.25
C ALA A 596 -22.27 13.96 -8.00
N PHE A 597 -22.39 13.34 -9.17
CA PHE A 597 -23.60 13.41 -9.98
C PHE A 597 -23.72 12.26 -10.96
N VAL A 598 -24.91 12.10 -11.51
CA VAL A 598 -25.24 11.05 -12.48
C VAL A 598 -26.04 11.62 -13.65
N PHE A 599 -25.75 11.11 -14.84
CA PHE A 599 -26.60 11.22 -16.01
C PHE A 599 -27.45 9.96 -16.13
N GLU A 600 -28.78 10.08 -16.04
CA GLU A 600 -29.69 8.92 -16.01
C GLU A 600 -30.73 8.96 -17.12
N LYS A 601 -31.07 7.77 -17.62
CA LYS A 601 -32.25 7.54 -18.47
C LYS A 601 -32.79 6.13 -18.30
N PRO A 602 -34.08 5.87 -18.58
CA PRO A 602 -34.64 4.53 -18.50
C PRO A 602 -34.17 3.65 -19.65
N LYS A 603 -33.95 2.36 -19.37
CA LYS A 603 -33.81 1.28 -20.35
C LYS A 603 -35.03 0.38 -20.26
N THR A 604 -35.94 0.51 -21.23
CA THR A 604 -37.28 -0.12 -21.19
C THR A 604 -37.37 -1.47 -21.89
N ASP A 605 -36.41 -1.80 -22.75
CA ASP A 605 -36.42 -3.03 -23.55
C ASP A 605 -34.98 -3.56 -23.79
N GLY A 606 -34.81 -4.48 -24.75
CA GLY A 606 -33.54 -5.09 -25.10
C GLY A 606 -32.61 -4.24 -25.97
N HIS A 607 -33.04 -3.08 -26.48
CA HIS A 607 -32.21 -2.23 -27.32
C HIS A 607 -31.05 -1.60 -26.52
N PRO A 608 -29.82 -1.58 -27.07
CA PRO A 608 -28.71 -0.89 -26.42
C PRO A 608 -29.02 0.57 -26.14
N GLN A 609 -28.55 1.08 -25.01
CA GLN A 609 -28.64 2.49 -24.66
C GLN A 609 -27.24 3.10 -24.65
N THR A 610 -27.09 4.28 -25.25
CA THR A 610 -25.80 4.97 -25.39
C THR A 610 -25.80 6.29 -24.62
N PHE A 611 -24.70 6.60 -23.94
CA PHE A 611 -24.37 7.95 -23.46
C PHE A 611 -23.14 8.47 -24.19
N VAL A 612 -23.14 9.75 -24.52
CA VAL A 612 -21.98 10.43 -25.09
C VAL A 612 -21.63 11.60 -24.17
N THR A 613 -20.51 11.52 -23.47
CA THR A 613 -20.10 12.53 -22.50
C THR A 613 -18.78 13.15 -22.92
N ILE A 614 -18.66 14.47 -22.85
CA ILE A 614 -17.39 15.17 -23.03
C ILE A 614 -16.83 15.63 -21.69
N LEU A 615 -15.53 15.42 -21.48
CA LEU A 615 -14.75 15.99 -20.39
C LEU A 615 -13.77 16.99 -21.01
N TYR A 616 -14.02 18.28 -20.80
CA TYR A 616 -13.31 19.36 -21.47
C TYR A 616 -12.58 20.26 -20.46
N PRO A 617 -11.25 20.14 -20.34
CA PRO A 617 -10.43 21.09 -19.61
C PRO A 617 -10.45 22.46 -20.31
N TYR A 618 -10.68 23.53 -19.54
CA TYR A 618 -10.68 24.90 -20.07
C TYR A 618 -9.98 25.87 -19.12
N SER A 619 -9.67 27.05 -19.65
CA SER A 619 -8.97 28.10 -18.91
C SER A 619 -9.84 29.34 -18.73
N GLY A 620 -9.84 29.88 -17.51
CA GLY A 620 -10.65 31.04 -17.11
C GLY A 620 -12.05 30.67 -16.64
N GLU A 621 -12.92 31.68 -16.58
CA GLU A 621 -14.30 31.58 -16.07
C GLU A 621 -15.33 31.27 -17.16
N LYS A 622 -15.01 31.55 -18.42
CA LYS A 622 -15.94 31.35 -19.53
C LYS A 622 -16.06 29.86 -19.87
N VAL A 623 -17.17 29.25 -19.45
CA VAL A 623 -17.51 27.87 -19.78
C VAL A 623 -17.65 27.71 -21.30
N PRO A 624 -16.97 26.72 -21.91
CA PRO A 624 -17.11 26.45 -23.34
C PRO A 624 -18.55 26.07 -23.73
N GLU A 625 -18.98 26.55 -24.89
CA GLU A 625 -20.22 26.08 -25.53
C GLU A 625 -19.90 24.88 -26.40
N ILE A 626 -20.51 23.74 -26.07
CA ILE A 626 -20.25 22.47 -26.77
C ILE A 626 -21.57 21.84 -27.22
N SER A 627 -21.58 21.41 -28.47
CA SER A 627 -22.67 20.61 -29.05
C SER A 627 -22.11 19.49 -29.93
N LEU A 628 -22.95 18.47 -30.15
CA LEU A 628 -22.64 17.30 -30.96
C LEU A 628 -23.72 17.14 -32.04
N LYS A 629 -23.28 16.87 -33.26
CA LYS A 629 -24.15 16.41 -34.35
C LYS A 629 -23.73 14.99 -34.74
N GLU A 630 -24.68 14.08 -34.76
CA GLU A 630 -24.51 12.76 -35.39
C GLU A 630 -24.72 12.90 -36.91
N ASN A 631 -23.70 12.60 -37.70
CA ASN A 631 -23.74 12.68 -39.16
C ASN A 631 -24.31 11.38 -39.76
N ALA A 632 -24.70 11.45 -41.04
CA ALA A 632 -25.16 10.28 -41.77
C ALA A 632 -24.08 9.19 -41.79
N GLY A 633 -24.43 7.96 -41.39
CA GLY A 633 -23.48 6.85 -41.25
C GLY A 633 -22.95 6.64 -39.83
N ASN A 634 -23.29 7.51 -38.87
CA ASN A 634 -23.08 7.21 -37.46
C ASN A 634 -23.99 6.06 -37.02
N ASN A 635 -23.40 5.04 -36.41
CA ASN A 635 -24.12 3.90 -35.87
C ASN A 635 -23.31 3.30 -34.70
N TYR A 636 -23.76 3.56 -33.49
CA TYR A 636 -23.15 3.02 -32.27
C TYR A 636 -23.24 1.49 -32.22
N ASP A 637 -24.27 0.86 -32.79
CA ASP A 637 -24.44 -0.59 -32.77
C ASP A 637 -23.40 -1.33 -33.60
N THR A 638 -22.92 -0.71 -34.68
CA THR A 638 -21.81 -1.23 -35.49
C THR A 638 -20.47 -0.56 -35.16
N ASN A 639 -20.41 0.17 -34.04
CA ASN A 639 -19.25 0.93 -33.60
C ASN A 639 -18.69 1.91 -34.65
N SER A 640 -19.54 2.38 -35.56
CA SER A 640 -19.21 3.35 -36.59
C SER A 640 -19.51 4.76 -36.07
N LEU A 641 -18.47 5.54 -35.78
CA LEU A 641 -18.61 6.93 -35.38
C LEU A 641 -18.49 7.85 -36.58
N HIS A 642 -19.50 8.70 -36.76
CA HIS A 642 -19.46 9.82 -37.68
C HIS A 642 -20.08 11.03 -36.99
N LEU A 643 -19.25 11.79 -36.28
CA LEU A 643 -19.70 12.82 -35.34
C LEU A 643 -19.06 14.17 -35.67
N THR A 644 -19.82 15.27 -35.59
CA THR A 644 -19.28 16.63 -35.62
C THR A 644 -19.44 17.27 -34.24
N LEU A 645 -18.32 17.53 -33.57
CA LEU A 645 -18.26 18.32 -32.34
C LEU A 645 -18.12 19.80 -32.70
N THR A 646 -18.95 20.66 -32.13
CA THR A 646 -18.78 22.12 -32.22
C THR A 646 -18.39 22.66 -30.85
N ILE A 647 -17.22 23.29 -30.74
CA ILE A 647 -16.68 23.84 -29.49
C ILE A 647 -16.38 25.31 -29.70
N ASN A 648 -17.12 26.20 -29.03
CA ASN A 648 -17.05 27.65 -29.20
C ASN A 648 -17.11 28.05 -30.70
N GLY A 649 -18.05 27.46 -31.43
CA GLY A 649 -18.25 27.68 -32.87
C GLY A 649 -17.28 26.98 -33.81
N ARG A 650 -16.21 26.33 -33.30
CA ARG A 650 -15.26 25.57 -34.14
C ARG A 650 -15.67 24.12 -34.27
N GLN A 651 -15.76 23.63 -35.50
CA GLN A 651 -16.17 22.25 -35.78
C GLN A 651 -14.97 21.31 -35.88
N LYS A 652 -15.14 20.10 -35.35
CA LYS A 652 -14.24 18.96 -35.54
C LYS A 652 -15.05 17.72 -35.86
N GLU A 653 -14.71 17.09 -36.97
CA GLU A 653 -15.32 15.84 -37.38
C GLU A 653 -14.52 14.64 -36.88
N LEU A 654 -15.23 13.61 -36.42
CA LEU A 654 -14.70 12.34 -35.95
C LEU A 654 -15.33 11.23 -36.82
N VAL A 655 -14.56 10.71 -37.77
CA VAL A 655 -14.97 9.61 -38.64
C VAL A 655 -14.08 8.40 -38.37
N MET A 656 -14.64 7.35 -37.77
CA MET A 656 -13.89 6.14 -37.44
C MET A 656 -14.78 4.96 -37.14
N LYS A 657 -14.19 3.76 -37.18
CA LYS A 657 -14.79 2.54 -36.65
C LYS A 657 -14.04 2.11 -35.39
N LEU A 658 -14.73 2.02 -34.27
CA LEU A 658 -14.21 1.44 -33.04
C LEU A 658 -14.27 -0.10 -33.14
N ALA A 659 -13.46 -0.79 -32.35
CA ALA A 659 -13.50 -2.26 -32.33
C ALA A 659 -14.78 -2.79 -31.68
N ASP A 660 -15.21 -3.98 -32.14
CA ASP A 660 -16.43 -4.67 -31.68
C ASP A 660 -16.27 -5.38 -30.34
#